data_AF-A0A9P1IVV4-F1
#
_entry.id   AF-A0A9P1IVV4-F1
#
_cell.length_a   1.000
_cell.length_b   1.000
_cell.length_c   1.000
_cell.angle_alpha   90.00
_cell.angle_beta   90.00
_cell.angle_gamma   90.00
#
_symmetry.space_group_name_H-M   'P 1'
#
loop_
_entity.id
_entity.type
_entity.pdbx_description
1 polymer ?
#
loop_
_entity_poly.entity_id
_entity_poly.type
_entity_poly.pdbx_seq_one_letter_code
_entity_poly.pdbx_strand_id
1 'polypeptide(L)'
;MFKLYALLILIFQISVVFSKIKIIIPEEEAQRNVFTLYENVYINQSTVALPNLDRIIRNFQSVYISGDIKISQRELSIFFENIETFEGEIVVDSTNLKSLSFFKPYFVNGDLDTHIGITITNNANLTEIGIDFESCRFCYQKIRIENNAQLDLRDECDNIIAHYGTLRQISDNVYDCGCELKNNQKLSVFIEKKLKLNPACDWIFGNISIDSSYDYEYLTENLKNITRLTGGLSIISTSFPDFKFLQNLKIIENPQTSDFVPTIVIKNNTALKTLGFNVTRKGVNLVISANPLLQLADAELVGMFAEECPDSDLDGFEITFGSGIERAENGICRVPDDGSFETLPDGCVYLIGNLIIQNAFNFEKSYKLHKIESIFGSLTIKNTNIRRLTFAPNLRNIFSTRQNQTPIEVSNNTEYCHAIYFQQFGQIQSSQKVVWRDNPKLIIDEFSCSAWFSSRGGAPIIEGNRVNCEQHDLTHILNLNVDFFEGAPKFQDSPYSNQMPVLDGDYFPGRNQNSEDEDEATEITKLQQSKMGCWGNYYRLLVLVVGFVCLSSVCSNYIVINFTLICMKNDFTNAIQDANGTLHSIYDYTASEKKWIMWSVALGTILGTIPINLLYIKFGARYPFFVAGMTSVISTALIPWAASFNFYVLLLLRFMQGLAYSADFAAIGLITVRWAPLSETATFIAVMTSFTGISSAITNPVTGLICESSLGWKYSFYGHALVGFILFVIWTIIYVDHPQDTQRVSSRELTKIEKNKSAAHLDKKAKVPYAKLLTSPVIWCVWFNAFFEMSAVIIFSTYTPIYFHEVLKFNVTETGFYVALVLFLWIPVRYVTAIMSDKIKGINELLKIMIFNTIAVGCSGALFAAIGFIPMEHRYVSLTVFILVMCCVGVNSGGFYKCGVLHARQFSHVVIAAIQWMKCLALFSAPTLVAIFVADESDRGQWFWVFMVLGAAMVVINFISYFMFTIEAAPWTEPDWKEKQQQNRVADLNLSKC
;
A
#
# COMPACT_ATOMS: atom_id res chain seq x y z
N MET A 1 -27.97 -29.94 -11.07
CA MET A 1 -26.54 -30.34 -10.86
C MET A 1 -25.65 -29.90 -12.01
N PHE A 2 -25.72 -30.47 -13.23
CA PHE A 2 -24.80 -30.11 -14.33
C PHE A 2 -24.82 -28.61 -14.73
N LYS A 3 -26.00 -27.96 -14.73
CA LYS A 3 -26.13 -26.51 -14.98
C LYS A 3 -25.59 -25.63 -13.85
N LEU A 4 -25.69 -26.07 -12.60
CA LEU A 4 -25.11 -25.40 -11.43
C LEU A 4 -23.59 -25.59 -11.38
N TYR A 5 -23.10 -26.77 -11.77
CA TYR A 5 -21.69 -27.08 -11.94
C TYR A 5 -21.09 -26.26 -13.08
N ALA A 6 -21.80 -26.09 -14.20
CA ALA A 6 -21.40 -25.21 -15.29
C ALA A 6 -21.38 -23.73 -14.89
N LEU A 7 -22.35 -23.26 -14.09
CA LEU A 7 -22.37 -21.89 -13.56
C LEU A 7 -21.24 -21.67 -12.54
N LEU A 8 -20.99 -22.62 -11.63
CA LEU A 8 -19.88 -22.58 -10.68
C LEU A 8 -18.52 -22.70 -11.37
N ILE A 9 -18.41 -23.50 -12.44
CA ILE A 9 -17.23 -23.54 -13.31
C ILE A 9 -17.09 -22.23 -14.06
N LEU A 10 -18.18 -21.60 -14.53
CA LEU A 10 -18.12 -20.30 -15.20
C LEU A 10 -17.69 -19.21 -14.21
N ILE A 11 -18.23 -19.20 -12.98
CA ILE A 11 -17.83 -18.28 -11.90
C ILE A 11 -16.38 -18.55 -11.48
N PHE A 12 -15.96 -19.80 -11.35
CA PHE A 12 -14.58 -20.17 -11.01
C PHE A 12 -13.61 -19.83 -12.15
N GLN A 13 -13.96 -20.10 -13.40
CA GLN A 13 -13.19 -19.70 -14.56
C GLN A 13 -13.18 -18.19 -14.73
N ILE A 14 -14.21 -17.47 -14.29
CA ILE A 14 -14.25 -16.02 -14.30
C ILE A 14 -13.46 -15.43 -13.13
N SER A 15 -13.44 -16.04 -11.95
CA SER A 15 -12.48 -15.72 -10.88
C SER A 15 -11.05 -16.00 -11.31
N VAL A 16 -10.80 -17.06 -12.07
CA VAL A 16 -9.50 -17.36 -12.68
C VAL A 16 -9.17 -16.33 -13.77
N VAL A 17 -10.15 -15.91 -14.59
CA VAL A 17 -10.00 -14.81 -15.57
C VAL A 17 -9.76 -13.48 -14.84
N PHE A 18 -10.45 -13.16 -13.74
CA PHE A 18 -10.16 -11.98 -12.90
C PHE A 18 -8.80 -12.07 -12.22
N SER A 19 -8.32 -13.27 -11.84
CA SER A 19 -6.95 -13.47 -11.32
C SER A 19 -5.88 -13.41 -12.43
N LYS A 20 -6.27 -13.69 -13.68
CA LYS A 20 -5.41 -13.64 -14.89
C LYS A 20 -5.56 -12.34 -15.68
N ILE A 21 -6.51 -11.47 -15.33
CA ILE A 21 -6.66 -10.12 -15.86
C ILE A 21 -5.57 -9.27 -15.20
N LYS A 22 -4.42 -9.19 -15.88
CA LYS A 22 -3.50 -8.06 -15.72
C LYS A 22 -4.32 -6.78 -15.96
N ILE A 23 -4.44 -5.97 -14.93
CA ILE A 23 -4.96 -4.60 -14.97
C ILE A 23 -4.17 -3.86 -16.06
N ILE A 24 -4.84 -3.50 -17.15
CA ILE A 24 -4.25 -2.64 -18.18
C ILE A 24 -4.33 -1.22 -17.64
N ILE A 25 -3.26 -0.78 -16.99
CA ILE A 25 -2.97 0.62 -16.66
C ILE A 25 -2.58 1.32 -17.98
N PRO A 26 -2.94 2.59 -18.21
CA PRO A 26 -2.39 3.35 -19.33
C PRO A 26 -0.89 3.55 -19.07
N GLU A 27 -0.09 2.72 -19.71
CA GLU A 27 1.33 2.93 -19.93
C GLU A 27 1.49 3.87 -21.12
N GLU A 28 1.59 5.17 -20.84
CA GLU A 28 2.36 6.06 -21.72
C GLU A 28 3.84 6.12 -21.26
N GLU A 29 4.28 5.12 -20.49
CA GLU A 29 5.70 4.88 -20.22
C GLU A 29 6.09 3.41 -20.12
N ALA A 30 5.25 2.49 -20.60
CA ALA A 30 5.70 1.13 -20.87
C ALA A 30 5.13 0.55 -22.16
N GLN A 31 5.87 0.82 -23.23
CA GLN A 31 6.05 -0.15 -24.30
C GLN A 31 7.23 -1.09 -23.97
N ARG A 32 7.22 -1.71 -22.79
CA ARG A 32 8.11 -2.84 -22.49
C ARG A 32 7.44 -3.68 -21.42
N ASN A 33 6.67 -4.68 -21.84
CA ASN A 33 6.44 -5.96 -21.14
C ASN A 33 5.29 -6.75 -21.79
N VAL A 34 5.45 -7.06 -23.08
CA VAL A 34 5.00 -8.36 -23.58
C VAL A 34 6.13 -9.32 -23.19
N PHE A 35 5.88 -10.22 -22.25
CA PHE A 35 6.70 -11.42 -22.10
C PHE A 35 6.46 -12.30 -23.34
N THR A 36 7.09 -11.94 -24.45
CA THR A 36 7.50 -12.90 -25.46
C THR A 36 8.60 -13.73 -24.81
N LEU A 37 8.25 -14.92 -24.33
CA LEU A 37 9.23 -15.97 -24.04
C LEU A 37 10.01 -16.22 -25.34
N TYR A 38 11.29 -15.86 -25.35
CA TYR A 38 12.25 -16.21 -26.41
C TYR A 38 13.21 -17.27 -25.89
N GLU A 39 13.68 -18.10 -26.83
CA GLU A 39 14.41 -19.37 -26.66
C GLU A 39 15.74 -19.25 -25.89
N ASN A 40 16.24 -20.39 -25.41
CA ASN A 40 17.59 -20.50 -24.84
C ASN A 40 18.64 -20.20 -25.93
N VAL A 41 19.62 -19.36 -25.60
CA VAL A 41 20.72 -18.99 -26.49
C VAL A 41 21.92 -19.90 -26.23
N TYR A 42 22.42 -20.54 -27.28
CA TYR A 42 23.64 -21.37 -27.23
C TYR A 42 24.70 -20.78 -28.17
N ILE A 43 25.82 -20.31 -27.60
CA ILE A 43 26.98 -19.82 -28.33
C ILE A 43 28.12 -20.80 -28.10
N ASN A 44 28.60 -21.43 -29.18
CA ASN A 44 29.70 -22.38 -29.10
C ASN A 44 30.62 -22.31 -30.33
N GLN A 45 31.59 -23.23 -30.42
CA GLN A 45 32.53 -23.34 -31.55
C GLN A 45 31.89 -23.47 -32.96
N SER A 46 30.62 -23.89 -33.03
CA SER A 46 29.86 -24.02 -34.29
C SER A 46 29.09 -22.75 -34.66
N THR A 47 28.97 -21.78 -33.75
CA THR A 47 28.29 -20.51 -34.00
C THR A 47 29.17 -19.63 -34.91
N VAL A 48 28.71 -19.42 -36.15
CA VAL A 48 29.46 -18.69 -37.19
C VAL A 48 29.15 -17.19 -37.21
N ALA A 49 27.90 -16.82 -36.90
CA ALA A 49 27.45 -15.44 -36.82
C ALA A 49 26.26 -15.32 -35.86
N LEU A 50 26.12 -14.16 -35.21
CA LEU A 50 24.98 -13.84 -34.35
C LEU A 50 23.94 -13.04 -35.14
N PRO A 51 22.63 -13.28 -34.93
CA PRO A 51 21.58 -12.52 -35.60
C PRO A 51 21.51 -11.08 -35.08
N ASN A 52 21.11 -10.15 -35.94
CA ASN A 52 20.77 -8.79 -35.50
C ASN A 52 19.45 -8.83 -34.71
N LEU A 53 19.53 -8.55 -33.41
CA LEU A 53 18.37 -8.41 -32.55
C LEU A 53 17.70 -7.05 -32.79
N ASP A 54 16.37 -7.03 -32.78
CA ASP A 54 15.60 -5.79 -32.82
C ASP A 54 15.83 -5.00 -31.51
N ARG A 55 15.92 -3.67 -31.56
CA ARG A 55 16.27 -2.80 -30.41
C ARG A 55 15.28 -2.90 -29.22
N ILE A 56 14.17 -3.58 -29.42
CA ILE A 56 13.07 -3.75 -28.46
C ILE A 56 13.31 -4.97 -27.55
N ILE A 57 14.15 -5.93 -27.97
CA ILE A 57 14.39 -7.17 -27.23
C ILE A 57 15.31 -6.89 -26.04
N ARG A 58 14.80 -7.09 -24.82
CA ARG A 58 15.54 -6.91 -23.56
C ARG A 58 15.70 -8.18 -22.72
N ASN A 59 15.04 -9.27 -23.11
CA ASN A 59 14.84 -10.43 -22.25
C ASN A 59 15.24 -11.74 -22.94
N PHE A 60 15.96 -12.63 -22.24
CA PHE A 60 16.24 -14.01 -22.66
C PHE A 60 15.79 -15.04 -21.62
N GLN A 61 15.60 -16.31 -22.02
CA GLN A 61 15.39 -17.44 -21.10
C GLN A 61 16.74 -17.84 -20.48
N SER A 62 17.49 -18.82 -21.01
CA SER A 62 18.87 -19.10 -20.55
C SER A 62 19.92 -18.77 -21.61
N VAL A 63 21.15 -18.45 -21.19
CA VAL A 63 22.30 -18.20 -22.08
C VAL A 63 23.44 -19.14 -21.74
N TYR A 64 23.88 -19.94 -22.71
CA TYR A 64 24.99 -20.88 -22.58
C TYR A 64 26.10 -20.51 -23.56
N ILE A 65 27.29 -20.24 -23.04
CA ILE A 65 28.49 -19.92 -23.81
C ILE A 65 29.55 -20.97 -23.48
N SER A 66 30.01 -21.73 -24.49
CA SER A 66 30.98 -22.81 -24.26
C SER A 66 31.90 -23.13 -25.43
N GLY A 67 33.12 -23.57 -25.14
CA GLY A 67 34.11 -23.99 -26.13
C GLY A 67 34.93 -22.84 -26.76
N ASP A 68 35.70 -23.16 -27.80
CA ASP A 68 36.57 -22.20 -28.50
C ASP A 68 35.77 -21.34 -29.48
N ILE A 69 35.33 -20.16 -29.01
CA ILE A 69 34.39 -19.30 -29.74
C ILE A 69 35.15 -18.54 -30.83
N LYS A 70 34.59 -18.54 -32.04
CA LYS A 70 35.13 -17.79 -33.20
C LYS A 70 34.56 -16.38 -33.34
N ILE A 71 33.47 -16.09 -32.63
CA ILE A 71 32.82 -14.77 -32.57
C ILE A 71 33.71 -13.80 -31.78
N SER A 72 33.88 -12.58 -32.29
CA SER A 72 34.69 -11.56 -31.63
C SER A 72 33.98 -10.95 -30.41
N GLN A 73 34.74 -10.43 -29.45
CA GLN A 73 34.19 -9.73 -28.28
C GLN A 73 33.33 -8.50 -28.68
N ARG A 74 33.64 -7.86 -29.81
CA ARG A 74 32.85 -6.75 -30.35
C ARG A 74 31.47 -7.20 -30.83
N GLU A 75 31.38 -8.35 -31.49
CA GLU A 75 30.10 -8.91 -31.95
C GLU A 75 29.24 -9.36 -30.75
N LEU A 76 29.84 -9.95 -29.72
CA LEU A 76 29.15 -10.26 -28.47
C LEU A 76 28.64 -8.98 -27.77
N SER A 77 29.45 -7.93 -27.75
CA SER A 77 29.07 -6.64 -27.15
C SER A 77 27.87 -6.00 -27.85
N ILE A 78 27.83 -6.04 -29.19
CA ILE A 78 26.69 -5.52 -29.98
C ILE A 78 25.45 -6.39 -29.75
N PHE A 79 25.62 -7.72 -29.70
CA PHE A 79 24.52 -8.64 -29.47
C PHE A 79 23.86 -8.42 -28.11
N PHE A 80 24.65 -8.28 -27.03
CA PHE A 80 24.15 -8.10 -25.66
C PHE A 80 23.87 -6.63 -25.26
N GLU A 81 24.12 -5.65 -26.12
CA GLU A 81 24.07 -4.21 -25.80
C GLU A 81 22.75 -3.74 -25.14
N ASN A 82 21.62 -4.33 -25.55
CA ASN A 82 20.29 -3.93 -25.09
C ASN A 82 19.60 -4.98 -24.19
N ILE A 83 20.32 -6.02 -23.78
CA ILE A 83 19.77 -7.13 -23.00
C ILE A 83 20.10 -6.93 -21.53
N GLU A 84 19.05 -6.75 -20.74
CA GLU A 84 19.13 -6.42 -19.32
C GLU A 84 18.45 -7.51 -18.46
N THR A 85 17.57 -8.33 -19.02
CA THR A 85 16.77 -9.32 -18.28
C THR A 85 17.08 -10.74 -18.73
N PHE A 86 17.37 -11.63 -17.79
CA PHE A 86 17.56 -13.06 -18.01
C PHE A 86 16.57 -13.83 -17.12
N GLU A 87 15.62 -14.53 -17.72
CA GLU A 87 14.57 -15.33 -17.08
C GLU A 87 15.02 -16.78 -16.76
N GLY A 88 16.31 -17.06 -16.93
CA GLY A 88 16.99 -18.33 -16.74
C GLY A 88 18.48 -18.11 -16.49
N GLU A 89 19.26 -19.20 -16.43
CA GLU A 89 20.67 -19.13 -16.05
C GLU A 89 21.60 -18.59 -17.14
N ILE A 90 22.67 -17.90 -16.71
CA ILE A 90 23.81 -17.53 -17.54
C ILE A 90 24.96 -18.49 -17.23
N VAL A 91 25.39 -19.27 -18.22
CA VAL A 91 26.47 -20.25 -18.08
C VAL A 91 27.58 -19.93 -19.06
N VAL A 92 28.79 -19.67 -18.53
CA VAL A 92 30.02 -19.47 -19.31
C VAL A 92 31.04 -20.51 -18.87
N ASP A 93 31.21 -21.55 -19.67
CA ASP A 93 32.07 -22.68 -19.32
C ASP A 93 33.10 -23.00 -20.40
N SER A 94 34.35 -23.19 -19.99
CA SER A 94 35.41 -23.69 -20.88
C SER A 94 35.62 -22.85 -22.16
N THR A 95 35.66 -21.52 -22.03
CA THR A 95 35.80 -20.58 -23.16
C THR A 95 37.21 -20.01 -23.32
N ASN A 96 37.48 -19.44 -24.50
CA ASN A 96 38.71 -18.71 -24.83
C ASN A 96 38.64 -17.19 -24.55
N LEU A 97 37.55 -16.71 -23.94
CA LEU A 97 37.28 -15.30 -23.68
C LEU A 97 38.22 -14.74 -22.59
N LYS A 98 38.57 -13.45 -22.72
CA LYS A 98 39.40 -12.74 -21.74
C LYS A 98 38.60 -11.90 -20.74
N SER A 99 37.38 -11.52 -21.11
CA SER A 99 36.50 -10.62 -20.36
C SER A 99 35.03 -10.89 -20.71
N LEU A 100 34.12 -10.74 -19.74
CA LEU A 100 32.66 -10.87 -19.91
C LEU A 100 31.93 -9.54 -19.78
N SER A 101 32.64 -8.42 -19.99
CA SER A 101 32.12 -7.04 -19.86
C SER A 101 30.98 -6.65 -20.79
N PHE A 102 30.63 -7.52 -21.74
CA PHE A 102 29.46 -7.36 -22.59
C PHE A 102 28.15 -7.72 -21.87
N PHE A 103 28.19 -8.42 -20.72
CA PHE A 103 27.02 -8.68 -19.89
C PHE A 103 26.72 -7.50 -18.96
N LYS A 104 25.49 -6.98 -19.02
CA LYS A 104 24.97 -5.94 -18.13
C LYS A 104 23.60 -6.35 -17.55
N PRO A 105 23.56 -7.42 -16.74
CA PRO A 105 22.31 -7.93 -16.22
C PRO A 105 21.69 -6.95 -15.21
N TYR A 106 20.44 -6.57 -15.42
CA TYR A 106 19.57 -5.88 -14.47
C TYR A 106 18.74 -6.89 -13.65
N PHE A 107 18.34 -8.01 -14.27
CA PHE A 107 17.53 -9.06 -13.69
C PHE A 107 18.04 -10.44 -14.13
N VAL A 108 18.28 -11.35 -13.17
CA VAL A 108 18.64 -12.75 -13.45
C VAL A 108 17.82 -13.68 -12.55
N ASN A 109 16.92 -14.44 -13.16
CA ASN A 109 16.08 -15.43 -12.53
C ASN A 109 16.51 -16.81 -13.02
N GLY A 110 17.64 -17.29 -12.50
CA GLY A 110 18.25 -18.57 -12.87
C GLY A 110 17.38 -19.81 -12.61
N ASP A 111 18.02 -20.96 -12.72
CA ASP A 111 17.33 -22.24 -12.76
C ASP A 111 16.48 -22.52 -11.50
N LEU A 112 15.23 -22.94 -11.75
CA LEU A 112 14.24 -23.26 -10.71
C LEU A 112 14.67 -24.45 -9.85
N ASP A 113 15.48 -25.37 -10.38
CA ASP A 113 15.89 -26.58 -9.69
C ASP A 113 17.20 -26.41 -8.90
N THR A 114 18.21 -25.72 -9.47
CA THR A 114 19.51 -25.52 -8.80
C THR A 114 19.61 -24.23 -7.99
N HIS A 115 18.71 -23.27 -8.22
CA HIS A 115 18.76 -21.90 -7.68
C HIS A 115 20.08 -21.18 -7.99
N ILE A 116 20.72 -21.48 -9.12
CA ILE A 116 21.94 -20.82 -9.59
C ILE A 116 21.57 -19.87 -10.75
N GLY A 117 21.94 -18.60 -10.60
CA GLY A 117 21.71 -17.54 -11.58
C GLY A 117 22.82 -17.41 -12.61
N ILE A 118 24.07 -17.39 -12.14
CA ILE A 118 25.25 -17.15 -12.98
C ILE A 118 26.30 -18.20 -12.64
N THR A 119 26.80 -18.90 -13.66
CA THR A 119 27.86 -19.91 -13.56
C THR A 119 29.00 -19.56 -14.52
N ILE A 120 30.19 -19.31 -13.97
CA ILE A 120 31.41 -18.99 -14.74
C ILE A 120 32.50 -19.96 -14.30
N THR A 121 32.79 -20.95 -15.14
CA THR A 121 33.68 -22.06 -14.75
C THR A 121 34.70 -22.41 -15.83
N ASN A 122 35.88 -22.86 -15.41
CA ASN A 122 36.91 -23.45 -16.28
C ASN A 122 37.42 -22.53 -17.41
N ASN A 123 37.38 -21.20 -17.26
CA ASN A 123 37.85 -20.26 -18.28
C ASN A 123 39.31 -19.85 -18.02
N ALA A 124 40.26 -20.62 -18.56
CA ALA A 124 41.70 -20.45 -18.28
C ALA A 124 42.30 -19.10 -18.73
N ASN A 125 41.65 -18.42 -19.70
CA ASN A 125 42.11 -17.15 -20.27
C ASN A 125 41.37 -15.92 -19.70
N LEU A 126 40.38 -16.13 -18.83
CA LEU A 126 39.57 -15.06 -18.27
C LEU A 126 40.39 -14.32 -17.21
N THR A 127 40.70 -13.05 -17.47
CA THR A 127 41.53 -12.21 -16.57
C THR A 127 40.69 -11.27 -15.72
N GLU A 128 39.58 -10.79 -16.27
CA GLU A 128 38.62 -9.91 -15.60
C GLU A 128 37.20 -10.45 -15.85
N ILE A 129 36.30 -10.32 -14.87
CA ILE A 129 34.90 -10.72 -15.07
C ILE A 129 34.16 -9.64 -15.86
N GLY A 130 34.32 -8.36 -15.48
CA GLY A 130 33.76 -7.21 -16.17
C GLY A 130 32.23 -7.10 -16.18
N ILE A 131 31.51 -8.04 -15.54
CA ILE A 131 30.05 -8.00 -15.43
C ILE A 131 29.66 -6.85 -14.49
N ASP A 132 28.74 -6.00 -14.96
CA ASP A 132 28.20 -4.90 -14.15
C ASP A 132 27.21 -5.42 -13.11
N PHE A 133 27.72 -5.80 -11.94
CA PHE A 133 26.90 -6.23 -10.80
C PHE A 133 26.21 -5.07 -10.07
N GLU A 134 26.65 -3.83 -10.24
CA GLU A 134 26.07 -2.65 -9.57
C GLU A 134 24.66 -2.36 -10.11
N SER A 135 24.45 -2.60 -11.40
CA SER A 135 23.15 -2.46 -12.07
C SER A 135 22.18 -3.63 -11.82
N CYS A 136 22.62 -4.72 -11.18
CA CYS A 136 21.89 -6.00 -11.04
C CYS A 136 20.85 -5.98 -9.90
N ARG A 137 19.79 -5.16 -10.03
CA ARG A 137 18.80 -4.96 -8.94
C ARG A 137 17.98 -6.19 -8.55
N PHE A 138 17.89 -7.21 -9.40
CA PHE A 138 17.04 -8.39 -9.19
C PHE A 138 17.79 -9.70 -9.46
N CYS A 139 18.94 -9.88 -8.80
CA CYS A 139 19.84 -11.03 -8.98
C CYS A 139 19.99 -11.77 -7.65
N TYR A 140 18.98 -12.53 -7.23
CA TYR A 140 18.89 -13.11 -5.88
C TYR A 140 19.26 -14.60 -5.80
N GLN A 141 19.65 -15.19 -6.93
CA GLN A 141 20.01 -16.59 -7.01
C GLN A 141 21.53 -16.78 -6.87
N LYS A 142 21.98 -18.01 -6.59
CA LYS A 142 23.39 -18.28 -6.31
C LYS A 142 24.28 -17.91 -7.49
N ILE A 143 25.48 -17.41 -7.20
CA ILE A 143 26.53 -17.15 -8.18
C ILE A 143 27.67 -18.16 -7.98
N ARG A 144 28.12 -18.81 -9.05
CA ARG A 144 29.23 -19.75 -9.05
C ARG A 144 30.35 -19.25 -9.98
N ILE A 145 31.53 -19.00 -9.42
CA ILE A 145 32.74 -18.59 -10.14
C ILE A 145 33.90 -19.47 -9.69
N GLU A 146 34.20 -20.52 -10.45
CA GLU A 146 35.16 -21.54 -10.03
C GLU A 146 36.18 -21.88 -11.12
N ASN A 147 37.42 -22.17 -10.72
CA ASN A 147 38.48 -22.68 -11.59
C ASN A 147 38.81 -21.77 -12.79
N ASN A 148 38.96 -20.46 -12.55
CA ASN A 148 39.41 -19.48 -13.55
C ASN A 148 40.80 -18.96 -13.15
N ALA A 149 41.85 -19.66 -13.57
CA ALA A 149 43.22 -19.51 -13.05
C ALA A 149 43.86 -18.11 -13.20
N GLN A 150 43.32 -17.22 -14.02
CA GLN A 150 43.84 -15.86 -14.23
C GLN A 150 42.88 -14.76 -13.76
N LEU A 151 41.72 -15.12 -13.21
CA LEU A 151 40.67 -14.16 -12.84
C LEU A 151 40.95 -13.50 -11.48
N ASP A 152 41.05 -12.18 -11.46
CA ASP A 152 41.12 -11.36 -10.24
C ASP A 152 39.78 -10.63 -10.05
N LEU A 153 39.11 -10.85 -8.91
CA LEU A 153 37.78 -10.29 -8.60
C LEU A 153 37.83 -9.09 -7.64
N ARG A 154 39.02 -8.59 -7.29
CA ARG A 154 39.17 -7.63 -6.18
C ARG A 154 38.28 -6.40 -6.31
N ASP A 155 38.14 -5.86 -7.51
CA ASP A 155 37.38 -4.63 -7.75
C ASP A 155 35.86 -4.87 -7.74
N GLU A 156 35.40 -6.08 -8.09
CA GLU A 156 33.98 -6.45 -8.14
C GLU A 156 33.45 -7.04 -6.83
N CYS A 157 34.31 -7.35 -5.87
CA CYS A 157 33.92 -8.07 -4.66
C CYS A 157 32.88 -7.34 -3.81
N ASP A 158 32.96 -6.02 -3.65
CA ASP A 158 31.96 -5.25 -2.90
C ASP A 158 30.57 -5.38 -3.53
N ASN A 159 30.48 -5.31 -4.85
CA ASN A 159 29.21 -5.42 -5.59
C ASN A 159 28.67 -6.85 -5.58
N ILE A 160 29.54 -7.85 -5.78
CA ILE A 160 29.17 -9.28 -5.71
C ILE A 160 28.67 -9.61 -4.30
N ILE A 161 29.34 -9.13 -3.26
CA ILE A 161 28.96 -9.42 -1.87
C ILE A 161 27.67 -8.69 -1.48
N ALA A 162 27.52 -7.42 -1.89
CA ALA A 162 26.30 -6.65 -1.63
C ALA A 162 25.05 -7.33 -2.20
N HIS A 163 25.17 -7.95 -3.38
CA HIS A 163 24.03 -8.58 -4.05
C HIS A 163 23.83 -10.05 -3.68
N TYR A 164 24.91 -10.85 -3.61
CA TYR A 164 24.80 -12.29 -3.43
C TYR A 164 25.05 -12.76 -1.99
N GLY A 165 25.70 -11.96 -1.14
CA GLY A 165 25.93 -12.30 0.28
C GLY A 165 26.47 -13.71 0.47
N THR A 166 25.75 -14.55 1.22
CA THR A 166 26.09 -15.96 1.48
C THR A 166 25.71 -16.94 0.37
N LEU A 167 25.13 -16.46 -0.75
CA LEU A 167 24.70 -17.28 -1.89
C LEU A 167 25.80 -17.39 -2.97
N ARG A 168 27.04 -17.02 -2.64
CA ARG A 168 28.18 -17.09 -3.57
C ARG A 168 28.98 -18.39 -3.42
N GLN A 169 29.51 -18.89 -4.52
CA GLN A 169 30.46 -20.00 -4.58
C GLN A 169 31.64 -19.54 -5.44
N ILE A 170 32.67 -19.00 -4.79
CA ILE A 170 33.85 -18.44 -5.47
C ILE A 170 35.07 -19.16 -4.95
N SER A 171 35.76 -19.90 -5.82
CA SER A 171 37.00 -20.59 -5.46
C SER A 171 37.93 -20.80 -6.65
N ASP A 172 39.21 -20.98 -6.35
CA ASP A 172 40.22 -21.36 -7.34
C ASP A 172 40.41 -20.29 -8.44
N ASN A 173 40.30 -19.01 -8.04
CA ASN A 173 40.67 -17.84 -8.85
C ASN A 173 41.94 -17.18 -8.26
N VAL A 174 42.46 -16.12 -8.88
CA VAL A 174 43.64 -15.38 -8.38
C VAL A 174 43.32 -14.64 -7.08
N TYR A 175 42.12 -14.07 -6.99
CA TYR A 175 41.60 -13.42 -5.79
C TYR A 175 40.11 -13.76 -5.65
N ASP A 176 39.74 -14.34 -4.51
CA ASP A 176 38.36 -14.71 -4.18
C ASP A 176 37.76 -13.68 -3.21
N CYS A 177 36.46 -13.39 -3.34
CA CYS A 177 35.75 -12.38 -2.54
C CYS A 177 35.53 -12.78 -1.07
N GLY A 178 36.62 -12.79 -0.32
CA GLY A 178 36.71 -13.16 1.09
C GLY A 178 36.73 -14.68 1.34
N CYS A 179 37.10 -15.05 2.57
CA CYS A 179 37.13 -16.45 3.00
C CYS A 179 35.87 -16.82 3.77
N GLU A 180 35.20 -17.87 3.32
CA GLU A 180 34.12 -18.50 4.08
C GLU A 180 34.68 -19.46 5.14
N LEU A 181 34.27 -19.28 6.40
CA LEU A 181 34.50 -20.26 7.45
C LEU A 181 33.53 -21.45 7.26
N LYS A 182 33.86 -22.36 6.32
CA LYS A 182 33.03 -23.55 6.02
C LYS A 182 32.98 -24.52 7.20
N ASN A 183 31.80 -24.69 7.81
CA ASN A 183 31.33 -26.01 8.26
C ASN A 183 29.80 -26.06 8.44
N ASN A 184 29.23 -27.19 8.03
CA ASN A 184 27.80 -27.50 7.87
C ASN A 184 26.84 -26.91 8.94
N GLN A 185 25.92 -26.06 8.47
CA GLN A 185 24.57 -25.84 9.00
C GLN A 185 24.36 -25.34 10.46
N LYS A 186 25.36 -24.81 11.15
CA LYS A 186 25.12 -24.06 12.41
C LYS A 186 25.98 -22.80 12.49
N LEU A 187 25.32 -21.66 12.73
CA LEU A 187 25.89 -20.32 12.88
C LEU A 187 26.68 -20.13 14.20
N SER A 188 27.29 -21.19 14.73
CA SER A 188 28.14 -21.16 15.92
C SER A 188 29.21 -22.24 15.77
N VAL A 189 30.34 -21.87 15.16
CA VAL A 189 31.50 -22.75 15.05
C VAL A 189 32.53 -22.27 16.08
N PHE A 190 32.80 -23.12 17.06
CA PHE A 190 34.05 -23.06 17.80
C PHE A 190 35.16 -23.31 16.78
N ILE A 191 36.16 -22.42 16.72
CA ILE A 191 37.34 -22.67 15.91
C ILE A 191 37.94 -24.01 16.41
N GLU A 192 37.81 -25.07 15.62
CA GLU A 192 38.55 -26.30 15.86
C GLU A 192 40.01 -26.02 15.51
N LYS A 193 40.90 -26.40 16.43
CA LYS A 193 42.34 -26.19 16.38
C LYS A 193 42.92 -26.36 14.96
N LYS A 194 43.41 -25.23 14.40
CA LYS A 194 44.11 -24.99 13.11
C LYS A 194 43.24 -24.27 12.07
N LEU A 195 42.97 -23.00 12.32
CA LEU A 195 42.58 -22.05 11.28
C LEU A 195 43.76 -21.94 10.29
N LYS A 196 43.62 -22.48 9.08
CA LYS A 196 44.51 -22.19 7.95
C LYS A 196 43.76 -21.28 6.99
N LEU A 197 43.80 -19.98 7.26
CA LEU A 197 43.32 -18.98 6.30
C LEU A 197 44.28 -18.91 5.12
N ASN A 198 43.75 -18.68 3.91
CA ASN A 198 44.59 -18.34 2.77
C ASN A 198 45.36 -17.04 3.12
N PRO A 199 46.69 -16.97 2.97
CA PRO A 199 47.45 -15.75 3.29
C PRO A 199 47.04 -14.51 2.47
N ALA A 200 46.36 -14.70 1.33
CA ALA A 200 45.76 -13.62 0.53
C ALA A 200 44.42 -13.10 1.07
N CYS A 201 43.90 -13.68 2.15
CA CYS A 201 42.61 -13.33 2.72
C CYS A 201 42.70 -12.09 3.61
N ASP A 202 41.87 -11.10 3.33
CA ASP A 202 41.71 -9.84 4.10
C ASP A 202 40.28 -9.64 4.63
N TRP A 203 39.33 -10.44 4.17
CA TRP A 203 37.91 -10.37 4.53
C TRP A 203 37.36 -11.75 4.95
N ILE A 204 36.86 -11.85 6.18
CA ILE A 204 36.26 -13.08 6.73
C ILE A 204 34.73 -13.02 6.73
N PHE A 205 34.11 -14.14 6.36
CA PHE A 205 32.67 -14.38 6.49
C PHE A 205 32.40 -15.49 7.50
N GLY A 206 31.68 -15.13 8.56
CA GLY A 206 31.30 -16.02 9.64
C GLY A 206 31.61 -15.46 11.03
N ASN A 207 31.24 -16.21 12.06
CA ASN A 207 31.44 -15.81 13.44
C ASN A 207 32.81 -16.27 13.95
N ILE A 208 33.58 -15.35 14.55
CA ILE A 208 34.85 -15.64 15.20
C ILE A 208 34.62 -15.75 16.71
N SER A 209 35.05 -16.85 17.33
CA SER A 209 35.02 -17.01 18.78
C SER A 209 36.40 -17.38 19.31
N ILE A 210 36.91 -16.57 20.24
CA ILE A 210 38.22 -16.66 20.87
C ILE A 210 38.02 -16.86 22.38
N ASP A 211 38.70 -17.85 22.93
CA ASP A 211 38.73 -18.16 24.36
C ASP A 211 40.16 -18.41 24.84
N SER A 212 40.30 -18.83 26.11
CA SER A 212 41.60 -19.14 26.73
C SER A 212 42.43 -20.24 26.05
N SER A 213 41.89 -20.99 25.08
CA SER A 213 42.62 -22.06 24.39
C SER A 213 43.52 -21.56 23.25
N TYR A 214 43.37 -20.31 22.84
CA TYR A 214 44.17 -19.69 21.78
C TYR A 214 45.44 -19.05 22.32
N ASP A 215 46.52 -19.20 21.55
CA ASP A 215 47.76 -18.48 21.81
C ASP A 215 47.76 -17.11 21.12
N TYR A 216 48.29 -16.10 21.80
CA TYR A 216 48.29 -14.72 21.36
C TYR A 216 49.14 -14.53 20.09
N GLU A 217 50.29 -15.20 20.02
CA GLU A 217 51.21 -15.12 18.88
C GLU A 217 50.61 -15.79 17.63
N TYR A 218 49.96 -16.94 17.83
CA TYR A 218 49.20 -17.62 16.77
C TYR A 218 48.07 -16.75 16.20
N LEU A 219 47.29 -16.07 17.04
CA LEU A 219 46.24 -15.15 16.58
C LEU A 219 46.83 -13.98 15.79
N THR A 220 47.96 -13.43 16.26
CA THR A 220 48.65 -12.32 15.59
C THR A 220 49.12 -12.72 14.19
N GLU A 221 49.68 -13.93 14.02
CA GLU A 221 50.17 -14.37 12.71
C GLU A 221 49.02 -14.63 11.71
N ASN A 222 47.91 -15.20 12.16
CA ASN A 222 46.81 -15.62 11.29
C ASN A 222 45.79 -14.52 10.99
N LEU A 223 45.66 -13.50 11.87
CA LEU A 223 44.68 -12.42 11.71
C LEU A 223 45.29 -11.09 11.24
N LYS A 224 46.62 -11.01 11.07
CA LYS A 224 47.32 -9.77 10.68
C LYS A 224 46.82 -9.14 9.38
N ASN A 225 46.36 -9.92 8.40
CA ASN A 225 45.93 -9.38 7.10
C ASN A 225 44.44 -9.03 7.07
N ILE A 226 43.69 -9.36 8.13
CA ILE A 226 42.23 -9.19 8.15
C ILE A 226 41.88 -7.73 8.43
N THR A 227 41.12 -7.14 7.52
CA THR A 227 40.64 -5.76 7.60
C THR A 227 39.13 -5.66 7.77
N ARG A 228 38.38 -6.70 7.37
CA ARG A 228 36.91 -6.72 7.40
C ARG A 228 36.37 -8.06 7.91
N LEU A 229 35.34 -7.99 8.75
CA LEU A 229 34.61 -9.15 9.27
C LEU A 229 33.11 -8.98 9.03
N THR A 230 32.50 -9.91 8.31
CA THR A 230 31.04 -9.99 8.15
C THR A 230 30.52 -11.14 8.99
N GLY A 231 30.05 -10.82 10.22
CA GLY A 231 29.68 -11.80 11.23
C GLY A 231 29.93 -11.31 12.67
N GLY A 232 29.72 -12.18 13.64
CA GLY A 232 29.92 -11.91 15.07
C GLY A 232 31.36 -12.13 15.53
N LEU A 233 31.77 -11.42 16.58
CA LEU A 233 33.09 -11.55 17.22
C LEU A 233 32.90 -11.80 18.72
N SER A 234 33.36 -12.93 19.23
CA SER A 234 33.22 -13.31 20.63
C SER A 234 34.60 -13.53 21.25
N ILE A 235 34.98 -12.76 22.26
CA ILE A 235 36.22 -12.92 23.03
C ILE A 235 35.86 -13.07 24.51
N ILE A 236 35.92 -14.31 25.01
CA ILE A 236 35.38 -14.66 26.32
C ILE A 236 36.41 -15.41 27.17
N SER A 237 36.51 -15.02 28.45
CA SER A 237 37.34 -15.71 29.45
C SER A 237 38.83 -15.82 29.07
N THR A 238 39.40 -14.79 28.44
CA THR A 238 40.84 -14.75 28.10
C THR A 238 41.65 -14.01 29.17
N SER A 239 42.96 -14.29 29.21
CA SER A 239 43.94 -13.59 30.04
C SER A 239 44.80 -12.60 29.22
N PHE A 240 44.31 -12.14 28.07
CA PHE A 240 45.04 -11.21 27.21
C PHE A 240 45.01 -9.77 27.76
N PRO A 241 46.12 -9.01 27.68
CA PRO A 241 46.17 -7.63 28.14
C PRO A 241 45.52 -6.63 27.18
N ASP A 242 45.54 -6.93 25.88
CA ASP A 242 44.90 -6.18 24.79
C ASP A 242 44.53 -7.13 23.62
N PHE A 243 43.84 -6.62 22.59
CA PHE A 243 43.48 -7.38 21.38
C PHE A 243 44.18 -6.83 20.12
N LYS A 244 45.44 -6.40 20.22
CA LYS A 244 46.19 -5.85 19.05
C LYS A 244 46.37 -6.83 17.90
N PHE A 245 46.16 -8.13 18.12
CA PHE A 245 46.08 -9.09 17.01
C PHE A 245 44.94 -8.74 16.01
N LEU A 246 43.98 -7.88 16.39
CA LEU A 246 42.94 -7.32 15.52
C LEU A 246 43.20 -5.87 15.08
N GLN A 247 44.39 -5.31 15.27
CA GLN A 247 44.66 -3.87 15.01
C GLN A 247 44.36 -3.42 13.57
N ASN A 248 44.40 -4.33 12.60
CA ASN A 248 44.13 -4.05 11.19
C ASN A 248 42.65 -4.16 10.83
N LEU A 249 41.82 -4.71 11.73
CA LEU A 249 40.38 -4.87 11.55
C LEU A 249 39.70 -3.49 11.66
N LYS A 250 39.13 -3.01 10.55
CA LYS A 250 38.49 -1.69 10.46
C LYS A 250 36.98 -1.74 10.53
N ILE A 251 36.36 -2.83 10.04
CA ILE A 251 34.90 -2.91 9.90
C ILE A 251 34.41 -4.28 10.39
N ILE A 252 33.40 -4.26 11.26
CA ILE A 252 32.58 -5.43 11.60
C ILE A 252 31.14 -5.11 11.20
N GLU A 253 30.56 -5.93 10.33
CA GLU A 253 29.26 -5.66 9.74
C GLU A 253 28.32 -6.88 9.74
N ASN A 254 27.03 -6.60 9.70
CA ASN A 254 25.99 -7.60 9.60
C ASN A 254 25.82 -8.09 8.15
N PRO A 255 25.83 -9.41 7.89
CA PRO A 255 25.39 -9.94 6.60
C PRO A 255 23.91 -9.58 6.39
N GLN A 256 23.63 -8.66 5.46
CA GLN A 256 22.29 -8.10 5.17
C GLN A 256 21.20 -9.14 4.84
N THR A 257 21.55 -10.42 4.67
CA THR A 257 20.67 -11.52 4.29
C THR A 257 20.32 -12.49 5.42
N SER A 258 20.73 -12.24 6.68
CA SER A 258 20.48 -13.17 7.78
C SER A 258 19.44 -12.69 8.80
N ASP A 259 18.54 -13.58 9.23
CA ASP A 259 17.56 -13.37 10.31
C ASP A 259 18.22 -13.15 11.69
N PHE A 260 19.54 -13.21 11.78
CA PHE A 260 20.32 -13.14 13.00
C PHE A 260 21.21 -11.89 13.01
N VAL A 261 21.04 -11.01 14.00
CA VAL A 261 21.93 -9.87 14.19
C VAL A 261 23.21 -10.38 14.86
N PRO A 262 24.38 -10.38 14.19
CA PRO A 262 25.63 -10.79 14.80
C PRO A 262 25.94 -9.92 16.01
N THR A 263 26.67 -10.47 16.97
CA THR A 263 27.01 -9.77 18.22
C THR A 263 28.50 -9.77 18.45
N ILE A 264 29.05 -8.62 18.85
CA ILE A 264 30.38 -8.46 19.42
C ILE A 264 30.26 -8.72 20.92
N VAL A 265 30.87 -9.79 21.43
CA VAL A 265 30.83 -10.18 22.84
C VAL A 265 32.23 -10.11 23.43
N ILE A 266 32.46 -9.22 24.38
CA ILE A 266 33.71 -9.12 25.14
C ILE A 266 33.38 -9.31 26.61
N LYS A 267 33.63 -10.53 27.12
CA LYS A 267 33.14 -10.91 28.45
C LYS A 267 34.17 -11.66 29.29
N ASN A 268 34.24 -11.32 30.57
CA ASN A 268 35.03 -12.06 31.57
C ASN A 268 36.54 -12.11 31.29
N ASN A 269 37.12 -11.07 30.69
CA ASN A 269 38.55 -10.98 30.42
C ASN A 269 39.26 -10.24 31.57
N THR A 270 39.84 -10.99 32.51
CA THR A 270 40.30 -10.44 33.80
C THR A 270 41.58 -9.60 33.71
N ALA A 271 42.37 -9.77 32.65
CA ALA A 271 43.64 -9.06 32.44
C ALA A 271 43.54 -7.93 31.41
N LEU A 272 42.39 -7.76 30.75
CA LEU A 272 42.18 -6.83 29.65
C LEU A 272 42.23 -5.38 30.15
N LYS A 273 43.17 -4.59 29.62
CA LYS A 273 43.35 -3.18 29.97
C LYS A 273 42.83 -2.21 28.91
N THR A 274 42.93 -2.56 27.64
CA THR A 274 42.48 -1.76 26.49
C THR A 274 42.08 -2.72 25.37
N LEU A 275 41.20 -2.30 24.46
CA LEU A 275 40.86 -3.13 23.30
C LEU A 275 42.04 -3.22 22.34
N GLY A 276 42.75 -2.11 22.08
CA GLY A 276 43.94 -2.10 21.24
C GLY A 276 43.66 -2.24 19.74
N PHE A 277 42.40 -2.04 19.32
CA PHE A 277 41.99 -1.95 17.92
C PHE A 277 40.81 -0.97 17.80
N ASN A 278 40.67 -0.33 16.64
CA ASN A 278 39.58 0.60 16.35
C ASN A 278 38.75 0.06 15.20
N VAL A 279 37.47 -0.17 15.45
CA VAL A 279 36.55 -0.80 14.50
C VAL A 279 35.28 0.02 14.37
N THR A 280 34.82 0.21 13.15
CA THR A 280 33.48 0.72 12.86
C THR A 280 32.51 -0.46 12.87
N ARG A 281 31.51 -0.37 13.76
CA ARG A 281 30.40 -1.32 13.82
C ARG A 281 29.33 -0.92 12.80
N LYS A 282 28.86 -1.88 11.99
CA LYS A 282 27.78 -1.70 11.00
C LYS A 282 26.62 -2.67 11.21
N GLY A 283 25.61 -2.27 11.98
CA GLY A 283 24.39 -3.07 12.22
C GLY A 283 24.58 -4.35 13.05
N VAL A 284 25.59 -4.39 13.92
CA VAL A 284 25.97 -5.54 14.77
C VAL A 284 25.69 -5.23 16.24
N ASN A 285 25.21 -6.16 17.06
CA ASN A 285 25.01 -5.92 18.50
C ASN A 285 26.35 -5.87 19.26
N LEU A 286 26.40 -5.17 20.41
CA LEU A 286 27.60 -5.07 21.24
C LEU A 286 27.28 -5.45 22.69
N VAL A 287 28.09 -6.33 23.26
CA VAL A 287 28.02 -6.80 24.65
C VAL A 287 29.41 -6.71 25.28
N ILE A 288 29.60 -5.78 26.21
CA ILE A 288 30.84 -5.67 27.01
C ILE A 288 30.44 -5.80 28.47
N SER A 289 30.88 -6.88 29.13
CA SER A 289 30.57 -7.12 30.54
C SER A 289 31.67 -7.86 31.32
N ALA A 290 31.78 -7.58 32.61
CA ALA A 290 32.69 -8.27 33.53
C ALA A 290 34.18 -8.22 33.12
N ASN A 291 34.68 -7.04 32.69
CA ASN A 291 36.09 -6.81 32.39
C ASN A 291 36.66 -5.73 33.35
N PRO A 292 37.08 -6.10 34.57
CA PRO A 292 37.29 -5.15 35.68
C PRO A 292 38.45 -4.15 35.49
N LEU A 293 39.39 -4.43 34.59
CA LEU A 293 40.56 -3.58 34.33
C LEU A 293 40.45 -2.81 33.00
N LEU A 294 39.35 -2.95 32.25
CA LEU A 294 39.20 -2.38 30.92
C LEU A 294 38.99 -0.86 30.98
N GLN A 295 39.84 -0.16 30.24
CA GLN A 295 39.84 1.28 30.02
C GLN A 295 39.78 1.54 28.51
N LEU A 296 38.76 2.28 28.07
CA LEU A 296 38.56 2.61 26.65
C LEU A 296 39.14 3.99 26.31
N ALA A 297 39.86 4.08 25.19
CA ALA A 297 40.32 5.33 24.62
C ALA A 297 39.20 6.05 23.85
N ASP A 298 39.30 7.38 23.71
CA ASP A 298 38.29 8.21 23.01
C ASP A 298 38.02 7.72 21.58
N ALA A 299 39.04 7.26 20.86
CA ALA A 299 38.90 6.72 19.50
C ALA A 299 38.19 5.36 19.44
N GLU A 300 38.37 4.51 20.45
CA GLU A 300 37.69 3.20 20.56
C GLU A 300 36.19 3.39 20.86
N LEU A 301 35.87 4.45 21.61
CA LEU A 301 34.50 4.81 22.00
C LEU A 301 33.66 5.27 20.80
N VAL A 302 34.21 6.09 19.89
CA VAL A 302 33.42 6.58 18.75
C VAL A 302 33.18 5.47 17.73
N GLY A 303 34.19 4.66 17.39
CA GLY A 303 34.04 3.61 16.36
C GLY A 303 33.04 2.52 16.73
N MET A 304 33.04 2.06 17.98
CA MET A 304 32.19 0.95 18.43
C MET A 304 30.77 1.37 18.84
N PHE A 305 30.58 2.63 19.26
CA PHE A 305 29.34 3.09 19.91
C PHE A 305 28.55 4.13 19.11
N ALA A 306 29.02 4.59 17.94
CA ALA A 306 28.34 5.63 17.17
C ALA A 306 27.08 5.19 16.39
N GLU A 307 26.89 3.89 16.09
CA GLU A 307 25.75 3.42 15.29
C GLU A 307 24.51 2.96 16.10
N GLU A 308 23.32 3.13 15.54
CA GLU A 308 22.03 2.76 16.15
C GLU A 308 21.80 1.23 16.11
N CYS A 309 21.87 0.55 17.27
CA CYS A 309 21.35 -0.83 17.45
C CYS A 309 20.64 -0.98 18.80
N PRO A 310 19.32 -1.31 18.83
CA PRO A 310 18.49 -1.21 20.03
C PRO A 310 18.83 -2.18 21.18
N ASP A 311 19.61 -3.25 20.94
CA ASP A 311 19.82 -4.34 21.92
C ASP A 311 21.27 -4.45 22.46
N SER A 312 22.06 -3.36 22.46
CA SER A 312 23.43 -3.40 23.01
C SER A 312 23.46 -3.40 24.55
N ASP A 313 24.34 -4.23 25.13
CA ASP A 313 24.49 -4.46 26.58
C ASP A 313 25.85 -3.96 27.07
N LEU A 314 25.83 -2.91 27.89
CA LEU A 314 27.03 -2.26 28.41
C LEU A 314 26.99 -2.24 29.93
N ASP A 315 27.74 -3.13 30.58
CA ASP A 315 27.81 -3.22 32.05
C ASP A 315 29.25 -3.36 32.55
N GLY A 316 29.70 -2.42 33.37
CA GLY A 316 30.90 -2.60 34.20
C GLY A 316 32.26 -2.36 33.51
N PHE A 317 32.38 -1.29 32.73
CA PHE A 317 33.69 -0.72 32.33
C PHE A 317 33.78 0.76 32.75
N GLU A 318 34.99 1.22 33.05
CA GLU A 318 35.23 2.60 33.45
C GLU A 318 35.88 3.34 32.27
N ILE A 319 35.27 4.46 31.85
CA ILE A 319 35.88 5.30 30.82
C ILE A 319 36.92 6.18 31.54
N THR A 320 38.19 5.87 31.35
CA THR A 320 39.29 6.73 31.84
C THR A 320 39.55 7.83 30.83
N PHE A 321 39.27 9.06 31.25
CA PHE A 321 39.54 10.24 30.46
C PHE A 321 40.97 10.71 30.69
N GLY A 322 41.70 11.00 29.60
CA GLY A 322 42.99 11.68 29.70
C GLY A 322 42.84 13.03 30.41
N SER A 323 43.83 13.45 31.18
CA SER A 323 43.81 14.74 31.87
C SER A 323 44.11 15.88 30.88
N GLY A 324 43.07 16.53 30.34
CA GLY A 324 43.20 17.72 29.49
C GLY A 324 41.95 18.07 28.67
N ILE A 325 41.69 19.37 28.49
CA ILE A 325 40.75 19.90 27.49
C ILE A 325 41.49 19.90 26.15
N GLU A 326 41.47 18.78 25.44
CA GLU A 326 42.09 18.68 24.12
C GLU A 326 41.12 19.11 23.01
N ARG A 327 41.68 19.61 21.91
CA ARG A 327 40.99 20.15 20.73
C ARG A 327 40.00 19.14 20.15
N ALA A 328 39.00 19.65 19.43
CA ALA A 328 38.06 18.89 18.62
C ALA A 328 38.74 18.19 17.43
N GLU A 329 39.62 17.22 17.67
CA GLU A 329 39.94 16.20 16.68
C GLU A 329 38.71 15.28 16.55
N ASN A 330 38.19 15.14 15.33
CA ASN A 330 37.02 14.32 14.99
C ASN A 330 35.69 14.69 15.70
N GLY A 331 35.55 15.93 16.19
CA GLY A 331 34.30 16.41 16.79
C GLY A 331 34.02 15.93 18.21
N ILE A 332 35.01 15.35 18.90
CA ILE A 332 34.91 14.92 20.31
C ILE A 332 35.24 16.11 21.23
N CYS A 333 34.41 16.34 22.24
CA CYS A 333 34.58 17.40 23.22
C CYS A 333 34.31 16.92 24.64
N ARG A 334 35.12 17.36 25.61
CA ARG A 334 34.92 17.06 27.02
C ARG A 334 34.15 18.19 27.71
N VAL A 335 33.13 17.81 28.49
CA VAL A 335 32.41 18.71 29.38
C VAL A 335 33.30 18.97 30.60
N PRO A 336 33.48 20.23 31.05
CA PRO A 336 34.26 20.51 32.26
C PRO A 336 33.59 19.94 33.52
N ASP A 337 34.36 19.84 34.61
CA ASP A 337 33.89 19.27 35.89
C ASP A 337 32.70 20.02 36.50
N ASP A 338 32.52 21.30 36.15
CA ASP A 338 31.38 22.12 36.57
C ASP A 338 30.09 21.87 35.75
N GLY A 339 30.19 21.04 34.71
CA GLY A 339 29.09 20.66 33.82
C GLY A 339 28.65 21.75 32.84
N SER A 340 29.36 22.89 32.78
CA SER A 340 28.95 24.05 31.98
C SER A 340 29.22 23.87 30.49
N PHE A 341 28.24 24.20 29.65
CA PHE A 341 28.43 24.21 28.20
C PHE A 341 29.13 25.47 27.68
N GLU A 342 29.27 26.51 28.50
CA GLU A 342 29.75 27.81 28.03
C GLU A 342 31.20 27.80 27.54
N THR A 343 32.01 26.93 28.15
CA THR A 343 33.44 26.74 27.88
C THR A 343 33.71 25.67 26.82
N LEU A 344 32.66 25.03 26.26
CA LEU A 344 32.83 24.05 25.19
C LEU A 344 33.44 24.69 23.94
N PRO A 345 34.34 23.99 23.22
CA PRO A 345 34.79 24.39 21.89
C PRO A 345 33.65 24.45 20.87
N ASP A 346 33.84 25.18 19.77
CA ASP A 346 32.88 25.15 18.66
C ASP A 346 33.08 23.86 17.82
N GLY A 347 31.99 23.28 17.31
CA GLY A 347 32.05 22.11 16.42
C GLY A 347 31.98 20.74 17.11
N CYS A 348 31.56 20.68 18.38
CA CYS A 348 31.35 19.44 19.10
C CYS A 348 30.17 18.63 18.54
N VAL A 349 30.44 17.36 18.24
CA VAL A 349 29.45 16.35 17.81
C VAL A 349 29.25 15.30 18.92
N TYR A 350 30.34 14.85 19.54
CA TYR A 350 30.33 13.89 20.65
C TYR A 350 30.76 14.58 21.94
N LEU A 351 29.89 14.56 22.95
CA LEU A 351 30.22 15.06 24.28
C LEU A 351 30.62 13.93 25.22
N ILE A 352 31.69 14.15 25.96
CA ILE A 352 32.18 13.26 27.00
C ILE A 352 32.06 14.00 28.34
N GLY A 353 31.23 13.48 29.26
CA GLY A 353 31.02 14.07 30.59
C GLY A 353 29.58 14.51 30.86
N ASN A 354 29.37 15.16 32.00
CA ASN A 354 28.03 15.43 32.54
C ASN A 354 27.59 16.86 32.22
N LEU A 355 26.62 17.00 31.32
CA LEU A 355 26.11 18.29 30.91
C LEU A 355 25.05 18.79 31.91
N ILE A 356 25.33 19.92 32.56
CA ILE A 356 24.46 20.53 33.57
C ILE A 356 23.98 21.89 33.08
N ILE A 357 22.66 22.02 32.94
CA ILE A 357 21.98 23.25 32.59
C ILE A 357 21.19 23.72 33.82
N GLN A 358 21.73 24.73 34.52
CA GLN A 358 21.12 25.25 35.74
C GLN A 358 20.95 26.78 35.71
N ASN A 359 19.90 27.28 36.35
CA ASN A 359 19.60 28.72 36.50
C ASN A 359 19.23 29.43 35.17
N ALA A 360 19.66 30.68 34.99
CA ALA A 360 19.38 31.48 33.80
C ALA A 360 20.13 30.91 32.58
N PHE A 361 19.39 30.28 31.66
CA PHE A 361 19.95 29.70 30.44
C PHE A 361 20.56 30.79 29.54
N ASN A 362 21.84 30.62 29.20
CA ASN A 362 22.56 31.54 28.33
C ASN A 362 22.23 31.26 26.85
N PHE A 363 21.21 31.95 26.33
CA PHE A 363 20.78 31.82 24.94
C PHE A 363 21.84 32.27 23.91
N GLU A 364 22.77 33.18 24.27
CA GLU A 364 23.81 33.64 23.33
C GLU A 364 24.83 32.54 23.02
N LYS A 365 25.12 31.66 23.98
CA LYS A 365 26.08 30.55 23.80
C LYS A 365 25.42 29.22 23.46
N SER A 366 24.09 29.17 23.30
CA SER A 366 23.37 27.92 23.08
C SER A 366 23.66 27.27 21.71
N TYR A 367 24.20 28.03 20.74
CA TYR A 367 24.59 27.50 19.42
C TYR A 367 25.67 26.39 19.51
N LYS A 368 26.48 26.37 20.59
CA LYS A 368 27.48 25.33 20.85
C LYS A 368 26.88 23.95 21.04
N LEU A 369 25.61 23.90 21.44
CA LEU A 369 24.88 22.65 21.67
C LEU A 369 24.18 22.11 20.41
N HIS A 370 24.18 22.88 19.32
CA HIS A 370 23.36 22.60 18.15
C HIS A 370 23.80 21.35 17.37
N LYS A 371 25.12 21.14 17.25
CA LYS A 371 25.74 20.04 16.50
C LYS A 371 25.92 18.74 17.30
N ILE A 372 25.60 18.76 18.59
CA ILE A 372 25.81 17.60 19.45
C ILE A 372 24.82 16.50 19.08
N GLU A 373 25.34 15.32 18.79
CA GLU A 373 24.56 14.13 18.45
C GLU A 373 24.50 13.13 19.60
N SER A 374 25.60 12.97 20.34
CA SER A 374 25.70 11.96 21.42
C SER A 374 26.39 12.51 22.67
N ILE A 375 25.88 12.13 23.85
CA ILE A 375 26.48 12.42 25.16
C ILE A 375 26.88 11.10 25.83
N PHE A 376 28.18 10.90 26.08
CA PHE A 376 28.71 9.85 26.93
C PHE A 376 28.82 10.37 28.38
N GLY A 377 27.70 10.33 29.10
CA GLY A 377 27.53 10.92 30.43
C GLY A 377 26.05 11.07 30.81
N SER A 378 25.70 12.19 31.44
CA SER A 378 24.31 12.52 31.81
C SER A 378 23.93 13.94 31.42
N LEU A 379 22.64 14.16 31.19
CA LEU A 379 22.05 15.49 30.97
C LEU A 379 21.17 15.89 32.17
N THR A 380 21.50 17.02 32.81
CA THR A 380 20.73 17.57 33.93
C THR A 380 20.21 18.96 33.59
N ILE A 381 18.90 19.20 33.72
CA ILE A 381 18.23 20.49 33.48
C ILE A 381 17.44 20.88 34.73
N LYS A 382 17.91 21.88 35.47
CA LYS A 382 17.32 22.26 36.77
C LYS A 382 17.16 23.78 36.95
N ASN A 383 16.06 24.21 37.56
CA ASN A 383 15.84 25.61 37.94
C ASN A 383 15.94 26.60 36.75
N THR A 384 15.47 26.22 35.56
CA THR A 384 15.57 27.03 34.35
C THR A 384 14.22 27.63 33.91
N ASN A 385 14.28 28.70 33.12
CA ASN A 385 13.13 29.33 32.46
C ASN A 385 12.94 28.83 31.00
N ILE A 386 13.54 27.70 30.65
CA ILE A 386 13.50 27.17 29.28
C ILE A 386 12.12 26.57 29.02
N ARG A 387 11.55 26.85 27.83
CA ARG A 387 10.25 26.30 27.42
C ARG A 387 10.35 24.94 26.74
N ARG A 388 11.40 24.73 25.92
CA ARG A 388 11.64 23.53 25.09
C ARG A 388 13.15 23.31 24.85
N LEU A 389 13.54 22.10 24.48
CA LEU A 389 14.93 21.68 24.20
C LEU A 389 15.44 22.05 22.79
N THR A 390 14.95 23.15 22.21
CA THR A 390 15.24 23.57 20.82
C THR A 390 16.71 23.91 20.55
N PHE A 391 17.53 24.05 21.59
CA PHE A 391 18.95 24.38 21.47
C PHE A 391 19.85 23.18 21.11
N ALA A 392 19.35 21.95 21.25
CA ALA A 392 20.09 20.72 20.93
C ALA A 392 19.24 19.80 20.02
N PRO A 393 18.88 20.24 18.79
CA PRO A 393 17.97 19.50 17.92
C PRO A 393 18.53 18.18 17.41
N ASN A 394 19.87 18.07 17.30
CA ASN A 394 20.55 16.88 16.78
C ASN A 394 20.87 15.85 17.86
N LEU A 395 20.62 16.14 19.14
CA LEU A 395 20.98 15.25 20.24
C LEU A 395 20.09 14.01 20.23
N ARG A 396 20.65 12.89 19.77
CA ARG A 396 19.97 11.59 19.60
C ARG A 396 20.33 10.57 20.66
N ASN A 397 21.57 10.54 21.17
CA ASN A 397 22.04 9.44 22.02
C ASN A 397 22.58 9.91 23.38
N ILE A 398 22.24 9.19 24.45
CA ILE A 398 22.82 9.38 25.79
C ILE A 398 23.27 8.02 26.35
N PHE A 399 24.56 7.90 26.63
CA PHE A 399 25.21 6.71 27.17
C PHE A 399 25.72 7.00 28.60
N SER A 400 25.01 6.49 29.61
CA SER A 400 25.38 6.65 31.01
C SER A 400 25.93 5.32 31.56
N THR A 401 27.26 5.25 31.68
CA THR A 401 27.99 4.02 32.04
C THR A 401 28.19 3.82 33.55
N ARG A 402 27.87 4.82 34.38
CA ARG A 402 28.04 4.74 35.84
C ARG A 402 26.80 4.18 36.53
N GLN A 403 26.99 3.20 37.42
CA GLN A 403 25.90 2.52 38.13
C GLN A 403 25.00 3.43 38.99
N ASN A 404 25.47 4.61 39.42
CA ASN A 404 24.72 5.52 40.31
C ASN A 404 24.35 6.85 39.65
N GLN A 405 24.30 6.92 38.32
CA GLN A 405 24.10 8.16 37.60
C GLN A 405 22.81 8.14 36.78
N THR A 406 21.90 9.07 37.07
CA THR A 406 20.69 9.29 36.28
C THR A 406 21.07 9.81 34.88
N PRO A 407 20.62 9.17 33.79
CA PRO A 407 21.01 9.55 32.44
C PRO A 407 20.42 10.91 32.02
N ILE A 408 19.16 11.17 32.40
CA ILE A 408 18.46 12.42 32.13
C ILE A 408 17.68 12.82 33.38
N GLU A 409 17.91 14.03 33.87
CA GLU A 409 17.18 14.62 34.98
C GLU A 409 16.66 16.01 34.62
N VAL A 410 15.34 16.19 34.56
CA VAL A 410 14.69 17.48 34.32
C VAL A 410 13.81 17.83 35.51
N SER A 411 14.20 18.84 36.30
CA SER A 411 13.43 19.21 37.49
C SER A 411 13.35 20.70 37.83
N ASN A 412 12.23 21.08 38.46
CA ASN A 412 11.99 22.42 38.99
C ASN A 412 12.07 23.55 37.94
N ASN A 413 11.53 23.32 36.74
CA ASN A 413 11.50 24.32 35.66
C ASN A 413 10.08 24.92 35.51
N THR A 414 9.94 26.22 35.77
CA THR A 414 8.65 26.92 35.87
C THR A 414 7.96 27.13 34.51
N GLU A 415 8.74 27.26 33.44
CA GLU A 415 8.24 27.59 32.10
C GLU A 415 8.30 26.41 31.11
N TYR A 416 8.84 25.25 31.52
CA TYR A 416 9.02 24.09 30.66
C TYR A 416 7.68 23.40 30.37
N CYS A 417 7.25 23.39 29.10
CA CYS A 417 5.86 23.10 28.75
C CYS A 417 5.64 21.89 27.83
N HIS A 418 6.69 21.37 27.19
CA HIS A 418 6.59 20.17 26.34
C HIS A 418 7.59 19.12 26.78
N ALA A 419 7.12 17.87 26.90
CA ALA A 419 8.01 16.72 26.99
C ALA A 419 8.90 16.65 25.74
N ILE A 420 10.10 16.11 25.90
CA ILE A 420 10.97 15.83 24.74
C ILE A 420 10.25 14.80 23.88
N TYR A 421 10.05 15.12 22.61
CA TYR A 421 9.46 14.17 21.65
C TYR A 421 10.36 12.94 21.55
N PHE A 422 9.78 11.75 21.62
CA PHE A 422 10.47 10.47 21.42
C PHE A 422 11.34 10.44 20.14
N GLN A 423 10.92 11.14 19.07
CA GLN A 423 11.70 11.23 17.83
C GLN A 423 13.04 11.97 17.95
N GLN A 424 13.26 12.73 19.02
CA GLN A 424 14.53 13.44 19.21
C GLN A 424 15.63 12.51 19.74
N PHE A 425 15.30 11.51 20.57
CA PHE A 425 16.29 10.57 21.11
C PHE A 425 16.18 9.19 20.44
N GLY A 426 17.23 8.79 19.74
CA GLY A 426 17.38 7.45 19.17
C GLY A 426 17.67 6.39 20.25
N GLN A 427 18.59 6.66 21.20
CA GLN A 427 18.98 5.70 22.24
C GLN A 427 19.33 6.34 23.60
N ILE A 428 18.78 5.78 24.69
CA ILE A 428 19.20 6.08 26.07
C ILE A 428 19.70 4.78 26.73
N GLN A 429 21.01 4.65 26.91
CA GLN A 429 21.61 3.48 27.53
C GLN A 429 22.08 3.82 28.95
N SER A 430 21.37 3.29 29.95
CA SER A 430 21.71 3.49 31.36
C SER A 430 21.12 2.39 32.24
N SER A 431 21.81 2.08 33.34
CA SER A 431 21.31 1.22 34.42
C SER A 431 20.36 1.95 35.39
N GLN A 432 20.20 3.27 35.27
CA GLN A 432 19.37 4.10 36.13
C GLN A 432 18.15 4.71 35.40
N LYS A 433 17.12 5.06 36.16
CA LYS A 433 15.85 5.62 35.65
C LYS A 433 16.01 7.07 35.21
N VAL A 434 15.29 7.46 34.16
CA VAL A 434 15.10 8.86 33.77
C VAL A 434 14.17 9.57 34.78
N VAL A 435 14.45 10.85 35.10
CA VAL A 435 13.73 11.62 36.13
C VAL A 435 13.14 12.92 35.57
N TRP A 436 11.84 13.11 35.76
CA TRP A 436 11.06 14.30 35.39
C TRP A 436 10.20 14.77 36.57
N ARG A 437 10.64 15.83 37.26
CA ARG A 437 10.03 16.22 38.54
C ARG A 437 9.72 17.72 38.65
N ASP A 438 8.56 18.08 39.19
CA ASP A 438 8.24 19.46 39.60
C ASP A 438 8.29 20.50 38.45
N ASN A 439 7.74 20.16 37.28
CA ASN A 439 7.63 21.11 36.15
C ASN A 439 6.14 21.49 35.90
N PRO A 440 5.63 22.60 36.46
CA PRO A 440 4.20 22.89 36.56
C PRO A 440 3.47 23.14 35.22
N LYS A 441 4.19 23.38 34.12
CA LYS A 441 3.61 23.53 32.77
C LYS A 441 3.81 22.31 31.87
N LEU A 442 4.58 21.32 32.31
CA LEU A 442 4.97 20.17 31.50
C LEU A 442 3.82 19.17 31.36
N ILE A 443 3.43 18.91 30.11
CA ILE A 443 2.47 17.86 29.75
C ILE A 443 3.25 16.69 29.16
N ILE A 444 3.09 15.51 29.75
CA ILE A 444 3.66 14.25 29.24
C ILE A 444 2.50 13.38 28.76
N ASP A 445 2.47 13.06 27.47
CA ASP A 445 1.43 12.22 26.87
C ASP A 445 1.70 10.72 27.06
N GLU A 446 0.65 9.90 26.92
CA GLU A 446 0.71 8.44 27.13
C GLU A 446 1.71 7.75 26.18
N PHE A 447 1.91 8.30 24.98
CA PHE A 447 2.88 7.79 24.00
C PHE A 447 4.32 8.02 24.47
N SER A 448 4.64 9.23 24.94
CA SER A 448 5.95 9.61 25.51
C SER A 448 6.23 8.82 26.79
N CYS A 449 5.20 8.53 27.59
CA CYS A 449 5.30 7.63 28.73
C CYS A 449 5.71 6.22 28.30
N SER A 450 4.99 5.60 27.35
CA SER A 450 5.27 4.25 26.84
C SER A 450 6.68 4.11 26.23
N ALA A 451 7.17 5.17 25.61
CA ALA A 451 8.47 5.21 24.97
C ALA A 451 9.65 5.23 25.95
N TRP A 452 9.48 5.73 27.17
CA TRP A 452 10.55 5.76 28.20
C TRP A 452 10.55 4.52 29.11
N PHE A 453 9.49 3.71 29.08
CA PHE A 453 9.46 2.39 29.75
C PHE A 453 10.41 1.36 29.12
N SER A 454 10.98 1.64 27.94
CA SER A 454 11.98 0.80 27.27
C SER A 454 13.41 1.02 27.75
N SER A 455 13.66 2.01 28.63
CA SER A 455 14.98 2.22 29.22
C SER A 455 15.34 1.13 30.25
N ARG A 456 16.58 0.63 30.21
CA ARG A 456 17.06 -0.47 31.08
C ARG A 456 16.97 -0.18 32.58
N GLY A 457 17.00 1.09 32.99
CA GLY A 457 16.82 1.51 34.39
C GLY A 457 15.42 1.25 34.97
N GLY A 458 14.45 0.88 34.13
CA GLY A 458 13.05 0.66 34.50
C GLY A 458 12.19 1.92 34.35
N ALA A 459 10.94 1.85 34.83
CA ALA A 459 9.95 2.92 34.67
C ALA A 459 10.50 4.30 35.10
N PRO A 460 10.32 5.36 34.28
CA PRO A 460 10.79 6.71 34.59
C PRO A 460 10.09 7.27 35.84
N ILE A 461 10.78 8.13 36.58
CA ILE A 461 10.21 8.84 37.74
C ILE A 461 9.56 10.13 37.23
N ILE A 462 8.22 10.19 37.25
CA ILE A 462 7.44 11.30 36.71
C ILE A 462 6.46 11.80 37.78
N GLU A 463 6.74 12.94 38.40
CA GLU A 463 5.90 13.50 39.47
C GLU A 463 5.95 15.03 39.52
N GLY A 464 4.93 15.68 40.09
CA GLY A 464 4.90 17.15 40.23
C GLY A 464 4.77 17.94 38.91
N ASN A 465 4.45 17.29 37.79
CA ASN A 465 4.21 17.95 36.49
C ASN A 465 2.71 18.22 36.24
N ARG A 466 2.38 19.02 35.21
CA ARG A 466 0.98 19.37 34.87
C ARG A 466 0.12 18.16 34.51
N VAL A 467 0.69 17.23 33.75
CA VAL A 467 0.07 15.93 33.40
C VAL A 467 1.16 14.87 33.56
N ASN A 468 0.90 13.91 34.44
CA ASN A 468 1.75 12.73 34.65
C ASN A 468 1.09 11.49 34.01
N CYS A 469 1.86 10.42 33.76
CA CYS A 469 1.48 9.25 32.97
C CYS A 469 0.22 8.46 33.41
N GLU A 470 -0.39 8.78 34.55
CA GLU A 470 -1.51 8.01 35.13
C GLU A 470 -2.87 8.76 35.16
N GLN A 471 -2.97 9.97 34.59
CA GLN A 471 -4.22 10.74 34.59
C GLN A 471 -5.03 10.54 33.30
N HIS A 472 -6.08 9.71 33.40
CA HIS A 472 -6.93 9.21 32.31
C HIS A 472 -7.95 10.20 31.70
N ASP A 473 -7.73 11.52 31.75
CA ASP A 473 -8.71 12.48 31.21
C ASP A 473 -8.05 13.62 30.42
N LEU A 474 -7.83 13.38 29.12
CA LEU A 474 -7.35 14.37 28.15
C LEU A 474 -8.41 14.68 27.08
N THR A 475 -9.67 14.83 27.48
CA THR A 475 -10.75 15.23 26.56
C THR A 475 -10.89 16.75 26.35
N HIS A 476 -10.17 17.57 27.11
CA HIS A 476 -10.17 19.02 26.92
C HIS A 476 -8.78 19.57 27.27
N ILE A 477 -7.99 19.97 26.27
CA ILE A 477 -6.97 21.05 26.27
C ILE A 477 -6.04 20.76 25.06
N LEU A 478 -6.41 21.24 23.88
CA LEU A 478 -5.48 21.44 22.76
C LEU A 478 -6.02 22.60 21.91
N ASN A 479 -6.02 23.79 22.50
CA ASN A 479 -5.98 25.03 21.73
C ASN A 479 -4.52 25.23 21.29
N LEU A 480 -4.22 24.88 20.03
CA LEU A 480 -2.99 25.31 19.37
C LEU A 480 -3.12 26.80 19.03
N ASN A 481 -2.89 27.66 20.02
CA ASN A 481 -2.49 29.04 19.75
C ASN A 481 -1.00 29.02 19.43
N VAL A 482 -0.68 29.27 18.17
CA VAL A 482 0.68 29.61 17.73
C VAL A 482 0.90 31.07 18.12
N ASP A 483 1.43 31.31 19.31
CA ASP A 483 1.95 32.63 19.67
C ASP A 483 3.36 32.77 19.11
N PHE A 484 3.52 33.65 18.11
CA PHE A 484 4.81 34.13 17.65
C PHE A 484 5.51 34.86 18.81
N PHE A 485 6.70 34.42 19.20
CA PHE A 485 7.59 35.26 20.00
C PHE A 485 8.26 36.31 19.11
N GLU A 486 7.80 37.55 19.20
CA GLU A 486 8.64 38.71 18.91
C GLU A 486 9.66 38.84 20.04
N GLY A 487 10.95 38.63 19.76
CA GLY A 487 12.02 38.97 20.72
C GLY A 487 13.32 38.15 20.69
N ALA A 488 13.43 37.07 19.92
CA ALA A 488 14.72 36.40 19.72
C ALA A 488 15.42 36.96 18.45
N PRO A 489 16.70 37.37 18.51
CA PRO A 489 17.41 37.85 17.34
C PRO A 489 17.49 36.73 16.28
N LYS A 490 17.26 37.10 15.02
CA LYS A 490 17.42 36.20 13.88
C LYS A 490 18.88 35.77 13.82
N PHE A 491 19.13 34.51 13.46
CA PHE A 491 20.47 33.91 13.34
C PHE A 491 21.38 34.57 12.26
N GLN A 492 20.98 35.71 11.71
CA GLN A 492 21.74 36.52 10.75
C GLN A 492 22.57 37.64 11.40
N ASP A 493 22.45 37.88 12.71
CA ASP A 493 23.14 39.00 13.38
C ASP A 493 24.38 38.58 14.21
N SER A 494 25.00 37.43 13.90
CA SER A 494 26.27 37.01 14.53
C SER A 494 27.49 37.58 13.78
N PRO A 495 28.56 38.07 14.45
CA PRO A 495 29.71 38.73 13.82
C PRO A 495 30.57 37.86 12.87
N TYR A 496 30.24 36.59 12.68
CA TYR A 496 31.03 35.63 11.90
C TYR A 496 30.54 35.41 10.46
N SER A 497 29.58 36.19 9.96
CA SER A 497 29.08 36.04 8.58
C SER A 497 30.05 36.51 7.48
N ASN A 498 31.19 37.12 7.83
CA ASN A 498 32.04 37.85 6.87
C ASN A 498 33.36 37.18 6.50
N GLN A 499 33.51 35.87 6.69
CA GLN A 499 34.66 35.11 6.18
C GLN A 499 34.24 33.93 5.31
N MET A 500 33.73 34.21 4.12
CA MET A 500 33.95 33.35 2.97
C MET A 500 34.30 34.21 1.75
N PRO A 501 35.36 33.87 0.98
CA PRO A 501 35.79 34.67 -0.15
C PRO A 501 34.83 34.53 -1.33
N VAL A 502 34.58 35.65 -1.99
CA VAL A 502 34.07 35.70 -3.35
C VAL A 502 35.16 35.10 -4.25
N LEU A 503 34.87 33.98 -4.90
CA LEU A 503 35.65 33.48 -6.04
C LEU A 503 34.70 33.15 -7.18
N ASP A 504 35.03 33.75 -8.33
CA ASP A 504 34.33 33.75 -9.60
C ASP A 504 34.09 32.36 -10.20
N GLY A 505 32.97 32.27 -10.93
CA GLY A 505 32.92 31.79 -12.32
C GLY A 505 33.59 30.46 -12.68
N ASP A 506 32.71 29.50 -12.98
CA ASP A 506 32.90 28.34 -13.84
C ASP A 506 33.65 27.10 -13.30
N TYR A 507 32.97 25.96 -13.53
CA TYR A 507 33.31 24.55 -13.30
C TYR A 507 32.85 23.87 -11.98
N PHE A 508 32.12 22.77 -12.21
CA PHE A 508 31.65 21.67 -11.36
C PHE A 508 30.13 21.58 -11.07
N PRO A 509 29.56 20.36 -11.18
CA PRO A 509 28.17 20.11 -11.53
C PRO A 509 27.24 20.10 -10.31
N GLY A 510 25.99 20.50 -10.52
CA GLY A 510 24.96 20.58 -9.50
C GLY A 510 24.70 19.25 -8.78
N ARG A 511 24.94 19.25 -7.47
CA ARG A 511 24.37 18.30 -6.50
C ARG A 511 22.90 18.65 -6.31
N ASN A 512 22.00 17.76 -6.72
CA ASN A 512 20.56 17.91 -6.53
C ASN A 512 20.20 17.75 -5.04
N GLN A 513 19.43 18.71 -4.52
CA GLN A 513 18.81 18.74 -3.18
C GLN A 513 17.65 17.71 -3.02
N ASN A 514 17.73 16.55 -3.67
CA ASN A 514 16.66 15.54 -3.64
C ASN A 514 17.03 14.28 -2.81
N SER A 515 18.24 14.17 -2.25
CA SER A 515 18.71 12.92 -1.63
C SER A 515 18.38 12.76 -0.13
N GLU A 516 18.26 13.85 0.63
CA GLU A 516 18.00 13.74 2.09
C GLU A 516 16.53 13.43 2.42
N ASP A 517 15.57 13.81 1.56
CA ASP A 517 14.16 13.42 1.69
C ASP A 517 13.90 11.96 1.21
N GLU A 518 14.81 11.36 0.43
CA GLU A 518 14.70 9.97 -0.03
C GLU A 518 15.22 8.96 1.00
N ASP A 519 16.24 9.30 1.78
CA ASP A 519 16.86 8.37 2.74
C ASP A 519 16.00 8.16 4.01
N GLU A 520 15.34 9.19 4.52
CA GLU A 520 14.43 9.11 5.69
C GLU A 520 13.10 8.39 5.34
N ALA A 521 12.62 8.51 4.10
CA ALA A 521 11.48 7.76 3.58
C ALA A 521 11.80 6.26 3.38
N THR A 522 13.08 5.92 3.14
CA THR A 522 13.54 4.57 2.86
C THR A 522 13.66 3.71 4.12
N GLU A 523 13.96 4.31 5.27
CA GLU A 523 14.11 3.59 6.55
C GLU A 523 12.76 3.28 7.22
N ILE A 524 11.80 4.22 7.14
CA ILE A 524 10.40 4.02 7.55
C ILE A 524 9.73 2.90 6.74
N THR A 525 10.11 2.77 5.46
CA THR A 525 9.62 1.74 4.54
C THR A 525 10.14 0.34 4.89
N LYS A 526 11.38 0.21 5.38
CA LYS A 526 12.00 -1.07 5.78
C LYS A 526 11.39 -1.65 7.06
N LEU A 527 11.05 -0.82 8.05
CA LEU A 527 10.40 -1.25 9.30
C LEU A 527 8.93 -1.67 9.10
N GLN A 528 8.23 -1.13 8.09
CA GLN A 528 6.86 -1.55 7.74
C GLN A 528 6.80 -2.92 7.04
N GLN A 529 7.89 -3.40 6.43
CA GLN A 529 7.90 -4.65 5.65
C GLN A 529 8.02 -5.94 6.50
N SER A 530 8.49 -5.90 7.74
CA SER A 530 8.70 -7.13 8.55
C SER A 530 7.42 -7.72 9.17
N LYS A 531 6.29 -7.00 9.14
CA LYS A 531 4.96 -7.47 9.61
C LYS A 531 3.94 -7.71 8.49
N MET A 532 4.39 -7.75 7.24
CA MET A 532 3.50 -7.79 6.09
C MET A 532 3.02 -9.22 5.77
N GLY A 533 1.72 -9.46 5.87
CA GLY A 533 1.11 -10.69 5.34
C GLY A 533 1.23 -10.78 3.81
N CYS A 534 1.05 -11.98 3.25
CA CYS A 534 1.22 -12.32 1.81
C CYS A 534 0.53 -11.38 0.80
N TRP A 535 -0.36 -10.48 1.23
CA TRP A 535 -1.12 -9.56 0.40
C TRP A 535 -0.62 -8.11 0.43
N GLY A 536 0.48 -7.80 1.15
CA GLY A 536 0.93 -6.42 1.40
C GLY A 536 1.05 -5.54 0.15
N ASN A 537 1.57 -6.10 -0.96
CA ASN A 537 1.74 -5.40 -2.24
C ASN A 537 0.48 -5.34 -3.12
N TYR A 538 -0.62 -6.00 -2.72
CA TYR A 538 -1.86 -6.11 -3.48
C TYR A 538 -3.11 -5.89 -2.62
N TYR A 539 -2.96 -5.32 -1.42
CA TYR A 539 -4.03 -5.22 -0.44
C TYR A 539 -5.22 -4.37 -0.96
N ARG A 540 -4.97 -3.40 -1.85
CA ARG A 540 -6.06 -2.64 -2.50
C ARG A 540 -6.99 -3.52 -3.32
N LEU A 541 -6.47 -4.58 -3.95
CA LEU A 541 -7.28 -5.51 -4.74
C LEU A 541 -8.12 -6.40 -3.84
N LEU A 542 -7.59 -6.79 -2.68
CA LEU A 542 -8.35 -7.50 -1.65
C LEU A 542 -9.52 -6.63 -1.16
N VAL A 543 -9.27 -5.36 -0.86
CA VAL A 543 -10.31 -4.38 -0.48
C VAL A 543 -11.36 -4.22 -1.58
N LEU A 544 -10.93 -4.11 -2.84
CA LEU A 544 -11.83 -4.01 -4.00
C LEU A 544 -12.74 -5.24 -4.11
N VAL A 545 -12.18 -6.45 -4.02
CA VAL A 545 -12.93 -7.70 -4.11
C VAL A 545 -13.93 -7.83 -2.95
N VAL A 546 -13.49 -7.56 -1.71
CA VAL A 546 -14.35 -7.65 -0.52
C VAL A 546 -15.48 -6.62 -0.57
N GLY A 547 -15.18 -5.38 -0.98
CA GLY A 547 -16.21 -4.35 -1.20
C GLY A 547 -17.21 -4.77 -2.28
N PHE A 548 -16.74 -5.29 -3.41
CA PHE A 548 -17.59 -5.78 -4.50
C PHE A 548 -18.54 -6.91 -4.06
N VAL A 549 -18.06 -7.92 -3.33
CA VAL A 549 -18.93 -9.02 -2.87
C VAL A 549 -19.92 -8.56 -1.79
N CYS A 550 -19.56 -7.60 -0.94
CA CYS A 550 -20.49 -7.02 0.04
C CYS A 550 -21.60 -6.23 -0.65
N LEU A 551 -21.27 -5.38 -1.64
CA LEU A 551 -22.25 -4.67 -2.47
C LEU A 551 -23.20 -5.64 -3.17
N SER A 552 -22.64 -6.71 -3.72
CA SER A 552 -23.38 -7.77 -4.40
C SER A 552 -24.31 -8.51 -3.45
N SER A 553 -23.90 -8.72 -2.19
CA SER A 553 -24.72 -9.33 -1.15
C SER A 553 -25.89 -8.45 -0.74
N VAL A 554 -25.67 -7.15 -0.47
CA VAL A 554 -26.78 -6.22 -0.15
C VAL A 554 -27.78 -6.16 -1.31
N CYS A 555 -27.28 -6.17 -2.55
CA CYS A 555 -28.12 -6.23 -3.74
C CYS A 555 -28.92 -7.54 -3.81
N SER A 556 -28.26 -8.69 -3.60
CA SER A 556 -28.88 -10.02 -3.59
C SER A 556 -30.02 -10.10 -2.57
N ASN A 557 -29.77 -9.58 -1.36
CA ASN A 557 -30.72 -9.58 -0.26
C ASN A 557 -32.03 -8.85 -0.59
N TYR A 558 -31.99 -7.74 -1.32
CA TYR A 558 -33.23 -7.05 -1.68
C TYR A 558 -33.90 -7.63 -2.93
N ILE A 559 -33.14 -8.19 -3.90
CA ILE A 559 -33.72 -8.76 -5.13
C ILE A 559 -34.25 -10.19 -4.97
N VAL A 560 -33.84 -10.93 -3.93
CA VAL A 560 -34.29 -12.32 -3.72
C VAL A 560 -35.81 -12.44 -3.71
N ILE A 561 -36.53 -11.46 -3.12
CA ILE A 561 -37.99 -11.49 -3.10
C ILE A 561 -38.62 -11.32 -4.48
N ASN A 562 -37.96 -10.59 -5.38
CA ASN A 562 -38.46 -10.36 -6.74
C ASN A 562 -38.62 -11.70 -7.48
N PHE A 563 -37.70 -12.64 -7.22
CA PHE A 563 -37.78 -13.99 -7.75
C PHE A 563 -38.73 -14.86 -6.91
N THR A 564 -38.64 -14.83 -5.57
CA THR A 564 -39.45 -15.73 -4.74
C THR A 564 -40.94 -15.50 -4.85
N LEU A 565 -41.40 -14.30 -5.21
CA LEU A 565 -42.84 -14.04 -5.47
C LEU A 565 -43.46 -15.04 -6.45
N ILE A 566 -42.68 -15.60 -7.39
CA ILE A 566 -43.13 -16.63 -8.32
C ILE A 566 -43.47 -17.94 -7.61
N CYS A 567 -42.61 -18.39 -6.70
CA CYS A 567 -42.80 -19.65 -5.97
C CYS A 567 -43.70 -19.49 -4.72
N MET A 568 -43.72 -18.30 -4.12
CA MET A 568 -44.52 -17.99 -2.93
C MET A 568 -46.02 -18.19 -3.16
N LYS A 569 -46.55 -17.77 -4.32
CA LYS A 569 -47.98 -17.91 -4.64
C LYS A 569 -48.47 -19.37 -4.63
N ASN A 570 -47.58 -20.32 -4.88
CA ASN A 570 -47.87 -21.75 -4.95
C ASN A 570 -47.59 -22.50 -3.63
N ASP A 571 -47.25 -21.79 -2.55
CA ASP A 571 -47.06 -22.40 -1.22
C ASP A 571 -48.38 -22.40 -0.43
N PHE A 572 -48.98 -23.60 -0.28
CA PHE A 572 -50.24 -23.80 0.43
C PHE A 572 -50.09 -24.22 1.90
N THR A 573 -48.88 -24.16 2.48
CA THR A 573 -48.62 -24.62 3.86
C THR A 573 -49.49 -23.91 4.90
N ASN A 574 -49.84 -22.64 4.66
CA ASN A 574 -50.70 -21.81 5.51
C ASN A 574 -51.92 -21.28 4.74
N ALA A 575 -52.46 -22.05 3.80
CA ALA A 575 -53.57 -21.59 2.96
C ALA A 575 -54.86 -21.34 3.75
N ILE A 576 -55.62 -20.33 3.35
CA ILE A 576 -56.95 -20.03 3.85
C ILE A 576 -57.97 -20.62 2.87
N GLN A 577 -59.04 -21.21 3.39
CA GLN A 577 -60.14 -21.69 2.56
C GLN A 577 -61.24 -20.63 2.49
N ASP A 578 -61.60 -20.24 1.27
CA ASP A 578 -62.71 -19.32 1.03
C ASP A 578 -64.06 -19.98 1.30
N ALA A 579 -65.11 -19.16 1.46
CA ALA A 579 -66.50 -19.64 1.59
C ALA A 579 -66.96 -20.52 0.41
N ASN A 580 -66.33 -20.39 -0.76
CA ASN A 580 -66.58 -21.18 -1.97
C ASN A 580 -65.78 -22.51 -2.00
N GLY A 581 -65.00 -22.81 -0.97
CA GLY A 581 -64.19 -24.03 -0.85
C GLY A 581 -62.82 -23.99 -1.54
N THR A 582 -62.49 -22.91 -2.26
CA THR A 582 -61.17 -22.68 -2.87
C THR A 582 -60.10 -22.42 -1.83
N LEU A 583 -58.95 -23.08 -1.96
CA LEU A 583 -57.76 -22.85 -1.14
C LEU A 583 -56.93 -21.71 -1.74
N HIS A 584 -56.71 -20.65 -0.98
CA HIS A 584 -55.91 -19.50 -1.36
C HIS A 584 -54.63 -19.44 -0.51
N SER A 585 -53.46 -19.31 -1.15
CA SER A 585 -52.21 -19.11 -0.42
C SER A 585 -52.18 -17.73 0.22
N ILE A 586 -51.82 -17.63 1.50
CA ILE A 586 -51.61 -16.32 2.15
C ILE A 586 -50.45 -15.52 1.56
N TYR A 587 -49.63 -16.16 0.72
CA TYR A 587 -48.49 -15.55 0.05
C TYR A 587 -48.78 -15.16 -1.40
N ASP A 588 -50.00 -15.38 -1.88
CA ASP A 588 -50.46 -14.90 -3.19
C ASP A 588 -50.86 -13.42 -3.08
N TYR A 589 -49.86 -12.55 -3.25
CA TYR A 589 -50.04 -11.11 -3.17
C TYR A 589 -50.67 -10.54 -4.44
N THR A 590 -51.65 -9.66 -4.27
CA THR A 590 -52.25 -8.90 -5.35
C THR A 590 -51.23 -7.99 -6.04
N ALA A 591 -51.54 -7.57 -7.27
CA ALA A 591 -50.70 -6.59 -7.98
C ALA A 591 -50.50 -5.29 -7.16
N SER A 592 -51.49 -4.87 -6.35
CA SER A 592 -51.34 -3.71 -5.47
C SER A 592 -50.36 -3.95 -4.32
N GLU A 593 -50.45 -5.10 -3.66
CA GLU A 593 -49.54 -5.45 -2.57
C GLU A 593 -48.10 -5.62 -3.05
N LYS A 594 -47.89 -6.29 -4.19
CA LYS A 594 -46.56 -6.39 -4.84
C LYS A 594 -45.97 -5.01 -5.13
N LYS A 595 -46.78 -4.04 -5.59
CA LYS A 595 -46.35 -2.65 -5.80
C LYS A 595 -45.82 -2.03 -4.51
N TRP A 596 -46.54 -2.17 -3.39
CA TRP A 596 -46.09 -1.67 -2.09
C TRP A 596 -44.81 -2.37 -1.58
N ILE A 597 -44.69 -3.69 -1.79
CA ILE A 597 -43.46 -4.46 -1.47
C ILE A 597 -42.24 -3.91 -2.22
N MET A 598 -42.40 -3.53 -3.49
CA MET A 598 -41.33 -2.95 -4.31
C MET A 598 -41.03 -1.49 -3.91
N TRP A 599 -42.06 -0.66 -3.73
CA TRP A 599 -41.91 0.76 -3.35
C TRP A 599 -41.30 0.95 -1.97
N SER A 600 -41.51 0.02 -1.03
CA SER A 600 -40.94 0.11 0.32
C SER A 600 -39.41 0.17 0.28
N VAL A 601 -38.76 -0.59 -0.62
CA VAL A 601 -37.30 -0.53 -0.81
C VAL A 601 -36.87 0.81 -1.37
N ALA A 602 -37.59 1.34 -2.36
CA ALA A 602 -37.31 2.64 -2.94
C ALA A 602 -37.40 3.76 -1.88
N LEU A 603 -38.43 3.72 -1.04
CA LEU A 603 -38.64 4.66 0.06
C LEU A 603 -37.55 4.55 1.12
N GLY A 604 -37.15 3.34 1.49
CA GLY A 604 -35.99 3.13 2.36
C GLY A 604 -34.72 3.71 1.77
N THR A 605 -34.51 3.52 0.47
CA THR A 605 -33.28 3.95 -0.20
C THR A 605 -33.18 5.48 -0.25
N ILE A 606 -34.25 6.17 -0.62
CA ILE A 606 -34.24 7.64 -0.70
C ILE A 606 -34.07 8.29 0.68
N LEU A 607 -34.77 7.78 1.71
CA LEU A 607 -34.67 8.30 3.07
C LEU A 607 -33.33 7.96 3.74
N GLY A 608 -32.74 6.81 3.38
CA GLY A 608 -31.43 6.39 3.90
C GLY A 608 -30.26 7.15 3.30
N THR A 609 -30.40 7.66 2.06
CA THR A 609 -29.29 8.28 1.32
C THR A 609 -28.63 9.44 2.07
N ILE A 610 -29.41 10.36 2.67
CA ILE A 610 -28.86 11.50 3.42
C ILE A 610 -28.17 11.06 4.73
N PRO A 611 -28.86 10.39 5.68
CA PRO A 611 -28.26 10.04 6.96
C PRO A 611 -27.06 9.10 6.81
N ILE A 612 -27.10 8.14 5.87
CA ILE A 612 -25.96 7.25 5.65
C ILE A 612 -24.76 8.01 5.08
N ASN A 613 -24.96 8.95 4.14
CA ASN A 613 -23.86 9.81 3.68
C ASN A 613 -23.25 10.65 4.81
N LEU A 614 -24.07 11.17 5.74
CA LEU A 614 -23.56 11.88 6.92
C LEU A 614 -22.75 10.97 7.84
N LEU A 615 -23.19 9.71 8.03
CA LEU A 615 -22.43 8.71 8.78
C LEU A 615 -21.10 8.39 8.10
N TYR A 616 -21.08 8.26 6.78
CA TYR A 616 -19.87 8.03 6.00
C TYR A 616 -18.86 9.19 6.11
N ILE A 617 -19.34 10.44 6.10
CA ILE A 617 -18.48 11.62 6.30
C ILE A 617 -17.88 11.63 7.70
N LYS A 618 -18.67 11.28 8.72
CA LYS A 618 -18.25 11.35 10.13
C LYS A 618 -17.39 10.17 10.58
N PHE A 619 -17.73 8.95 10.15
CA PHE A 619 -17.18 7.70 10.68
C PHE A 619 -16.42 6.87 9.63
N GLY A 620 -16.29 7.34 8.40
CA GLY A 620 -15.72 6.56 7.32
C GLY A 620 -16.65 5.45 6.83
N ALA A 621 -16.16 4.50 6.03
CA ALA A 621 -16.94 3.43 5.45
C ALA A 621 -16.92 2.11 6.25
N ARG A 622 -15.95 1.89 7.14
CA ARG A 622 -15.81 0.61 7.83
C ARG A 622 -17.07 0.22 8.62
N TYR A 623 -17.50 1.08 9.53
CA TYR A 623 -18.64 0.79 10.39
C TYR A 623 -20.00 1.13 9.76
N PRO A 624 -20.20 2.26 9.07
CA PRO A 624 -21.49 2.55 8.44
C PRO A 624 -21.91 1.51 7.40
N PHE A 625 -20.97 1.01 6.58
CA PHE A 625 -21.29 -0.04 5.62
C PHE A 625 -21.56 -1.38 6.30
N PHE A 626 -20.84 -1.71 7.39
CA PHE A 626 -21.14 -2.88 8.21
C PHE A 626 -22.55 -2.83 8.81
N VAL A 627 -22.94 -1.71 9.41
CA VAL A 627 -24.28 -1.53 10.01
C VAL A 627 -25.38 -1.62 8.95
N ALA A 628 -25.16 -1.01 7.78
CA ALA A 628 -26.07 -1.15 6.64
C ALA A 628 -26.17 -2.62 6.19
N GLY A 629 -25.04 -3.32 6.05
CA GLY A 629 -24.98 -4.73 5.73
C GLY A 629 -25.72 -5.63 6.71
N MET A 630 -25.48 -5.45 8.00
CA MET A 630 -26.18 -6.17 9.07
C MET A 630 -27.67 -5.88 9.09
N THR A 631 -28.08 -4.64 8.82
CA THR A 631 -29.49 -4.28 8.65
C THR A 631 -30.12 -5.04 7.49
N SER A 632 -29.43 -5.14 6.34
CA SER A 632 -29.85 -5.93 5.19
C SER A 632 -29.99 -7.42 5.54
N VAL A 633 -28.99 -7.99 6.21
CA VAL A 633 -28.94 -9.41 6.62
C VAL A 633 -30.09 -9.76 7.56
N ILE A 634 -30.26 -8.98 8.64
CA ILE A 634 -31.32 -9.21 9.63
C ILE A 634 -32.69 -9.08 8.98
N SER A 635 -32.89 -8.05 8.16
CA SER A 635 -34.17 -7.86 7.46
C SER A 635 -34.48 -9.03 6.54
N THR A 636 -33.47 -9.52 5.80
CA THR A 636 -33.62 -10.67 4.87
C THR A 636 -33.95 -11.95 5.62
N ALA A 637 -33.28 -12.24 6.73
CA ALA A 637 -33.55 -13.42 7.56
C ALA A 637 -34.97 -13.41 8.14
N LEU A 638 -35.51 -12.22 8.44
CA LEU A 638 -36.83 -12.06 9.04
C LEU A 638 -37.98 -12.04 8.02
N ILE A 639 -37.71 -11.92 6.71
CA ILE A 639 -38.77 -11.87 5.67
C ILE A 639 -39.68 -13.11 5.70
N PRO A 640 -39.17 -14.37 5.73
CA PRO A 640 -40.05 -15.54 5.78
C PRO A 640 -41.03 -15.52 6.95
N TRP A 641 -40.58 -15.07 8.13
CA TRP A 641 -41.42 -14.89 9.31
C TRP A 641 -42.44 -13.77 9.11
N ALA A 642 -41.99 -12.59 8.67
CA ALA A 642 -42.87 -11.44 8.45
C ALA A 642 -43.96 -11.70 7.40
N ALA A 643 -43.62 -12.40 6.31
CA ALA A 643 -44.55 -12.81 5.27
C ALA A 643 -45.67 -13.72 5.81
N SER A 644 -45.39 -14.54 6.83
CA SER A 644 -46.41 -15.36 7.49
C SER A 644 -47.18 -14.64 8.60
N PHE A 645 -46.59 -13.58 9.17
CA PHE A 645 -47.11 -12.91 10.34
C PHE A 645 -48.00 -11.71 9.98
N ASN A 646 -47.48 -10.75 9.21
CA ASN A 646 -48.19 -9.52 8.90
C ASN A 646 -47.58 -8.78 7.70
N PHE A 647 -48.42 -8.38 6.75
CA PHE A 647 -48.02 -7.65 5.55
C PHE A 647 -47.28 -6.33 5.84
N TYR A 648 -47.71 -5.54 6.83
CA TYR A 648 -47.05 -4.27 7.17
C TYR A 648 -45.66 -4.48 7.80
N VAL A 649 -45.48 -5.57 8.55
CA VAL A 649 -44.15 -5.96 9.05
C VAL A 649 -43.23 -6.35 7.89
N LEU A 650 -43.76 -7.05 6.88
CA LEU A 650 -43.02 -7.31 5.64
C LEU A 650 -42.61 -6.00 4.95
N LEU A 651 -43.51 -5.03 4.81
CA LEU A 651 -43.19 -3.71 4.25
C LEU A 651 -42.11 -2.98 5.06
N LEU A 652 -42.15 -3.05 6.39
CA LEU A 652 -41.12 -2.48 7.25
C LEU A 652 -39.75 -3.13 6.99
N LEU A 653 -39.67 -4.46 6.91
CA LEU A 653 -38.41 -5.14 6.60
C LEU A 653 -37.90 -4.81 5.19
N ARG A 654 -38.79 -4.66 4.20
CA ARG A 654 -38.45 -4.19 2.86
C ARG A 654 -37.90 -2.76 2.89
N PHE A 655 -38.51 -1.89 3.70
CA PHE A 655 -38.01 -0.54 3.93
C PHE A 655 -36.60 -0.55 4.57
N MET A 656 -36.35 -1.41 5.55
CA MET A 656 -35.03 -1.57 6.16
C MET A 656 -33.98 -2.11 5.16
N GLN A 657 -34.35 -3.01 4.26
CA GLN A 657 -33.49 -3.43 3.14
C GLN A 657 -33.16 -2.24 2.22
N GLY A 658 -34.13 -1.36 1.95
CA GLY A 658 -33.92 -0.12 1.21
C GLY A 658 -32.95 0.84 1.91
N LEU A 659 -33.13 1.07 3.21
CA LEU A 659 -32.20 1.87 4.02
C LEU A 659 -30.78 1.33 3.89
N ALA A 660 -30.59 0.02 4.06
CA ALA A 660 -29.29 -0.62 3.87
C ALA A 660 -28.73 -0.46 2.45
N TYR A 661 -29.60 -0.58 1.44
CA TYR A 661 -29.20 -0.46 0.03
C TYR A 661 -28.68 0.93 -0.33
N SER A 662 -29.17 1.99 0.34
CA SER A 662 -28.69 3.37 0.09
C SER A 662 -27.21 3.61 0.41
N ALA A 663 -26.57 2.69 1.14
CA ALA A 663 -25.16 2.76 1.51
C ALA A 663 -24.18 2.42 0.38
N ASP A 664 -24.67 1.88 -0.73
CA ASP A 664 -23.87 1.26 -1.78
C ASP A 664 -22.96 2.24 -2.55
N PHE A 665 -23.50 3.23 -3.27
CA PHE A 665 -22.70 4.16 -4.07
C PHE A 665 -21.81 5.08 -3.22
N ALA A 666 -22.22 5.36 -1.98
CA ALA A 666 -21.37 6.07 -1.03
C ALA A 666 -20.13 5.23 -0.65
N ALA A 667 -20.30 3.93 -0.37
CA ALA A 667 -19.18 3.01 -0.19
C ALA A 667 -18.30 2.93 -1.44
N ILE A 668 -18.90 2.80 -2.64
CA ILE A 668 -18.16 2.79 -3.92
C ILE A 668 -17.28 4.04 -4.03
N GLY A 669 -17.85 5.22 -3.76
CA GLY A 669 -17.12 6.49 -3.80
C GLY A 669 -15.95 6.52 -2.83
N LEU A 670 -16.17 6.16 -1.56
CA LEU A 670 -15.15 6.15 -0.51
C LEU A 670 -14.04 5.14 -0.77
N ILE A 671 -14.39 3.91 -1.15
CA ILE A 671 -13.40 2.88 -1.50
C ILE A 671 -12.57 3.36 -2.69
N THR A 672 -13.21 3.91 -3.73
CA THR A 672 -12.48 4.41 -4.91
C THR A 672 -11.52 5.53 -4.52
N VAL A 673 -12.00 6.57 -3.84
CA VAL A 673 -11.18 7.75 -3.51
C VAL A 673 -9.98 7.38 -2.63
N ARG A 674 -10.18 6.48 -1.67
CA ARG A 674 -9.15 6.15 -0.68
C ARG A 674 -8.22 5.02 -1.10
N TRP A 675 -8.72 4.00 -1.80
CA TRP A 675 -7.97 2.78 -2.11
C TRP A 675 -7.56 2.65 -3.58
N ALA A 676 -8.18 3.39 -4.51
CA ALA A 676 -7.75 3.37 -5.91
C ALA A 676 -6.59 4.35 -6.16
N PRO A 677 -5.55 3.93 -6.92
CA PRO A 677 -4.66 4.85 -7.61
C PRO A 677 -5.46 5.72 -8.59
N LEU A 678 -5.03 6.96 -8.82
CA LEU A 678 -5.76 7.86 -9.74
C LEU A 678 -5.93 7.28 -11.14
N SER A 679 -4.89 6.64 -11.68
CA SER A 679 -4.91 5.96 -12.99
C SER A 679 -5.84 4.75 -13.04
N GLU A 680 -6.20 4.15 -11.90
CA GLU A 680 -7.05 2.95 -11.79
C GLU A 680 -8.48 3.29 -11.27
N THR A 681 -8.79 4.56 -11.01
CA THR A 681 -10.08 5.03 -10.46
C THR A 681 -11.29 4.54 -11.28
N ALA A 682 -11.23 4.69 -12.60
CA ALA A 682 -12.31 4.28 -13.50
C ALA A 682 -12.54 2.75 -13.46
N THR A 683 -11.45 1.98 -13.33
CA THR A 683 -11.50 0.52 -13.20
C THR A 683 -12.14 0.11 -11.87
N PHE A 684 -11.77 0.75 -10.76
CA PHE A 684 -12.40 0.51 -9.45
C PHE A 684 -13.91 0.78 -9.49
N ILE A 685 -14.33 1.92 -10.06
CA ILE A 685 -15.75 2.25 -10.22
C ILE A 685 -16.44 1.21 -11.11
N ALA A 686 -15.84 0.82 -12.24
CA ALA A 686 -16.43 -0.15 -13.16
C ALA A 686 -16.65 -1.53 -12.52
N VAL A 687 -15.64 -2.03 -11.79
CA VAL A 687 -15.76 -3.30 -11.05
C VAL A 687 -16.83 -3.17 -9.98
N MET A 688 -16.76 -2.15 -9.13
CA MET A 688 -17.68 -2.01 -8.01
C MET A 688 -19.12 -1.76 -8.45
N THR A 689 -19.37 -1.01 -9.52
CA THR A 689 -20.73 -0.75 -10.06
C THR A 689 -21.33 -1.93 -10.82
N SER A 690 -20.55 -2.97 -11.12
CA SER A 690 -21.04 -4.19 -11.79
C SER A 690 -21.77 -5.16 -10.84
N PHE A 691 -21.89 -4.82 -9.54
CA PHE A 691 -22.45 -5.67 -8.49
C PHE A 691 -23.89 -6.14 -8.76
N THR A 692 -24.72 -5.34 -9.44
CA THR A 692 -26.10 -5.74 -9.78
C THR A 692 -26.10 -6.98 -10.67
N GLY A 693 -25.21 -7.04 -11.65
CA GLY A 693 -25.12 -8.19 -12.55
C GLY A 693 -24.73 -9.47 -11.82
N ILE A 694 -23.72 -9.40 -10.93
CA ILE A 694 -23.27 -10.59 -10.20
C ILE A 694 -24.29 -11.03 -9.15
N SER A 695 -24.97 -10.08 -8.50
CA SER A 695 -26.03 -10.38 -7.54
C SER A 695 -27.18 -11.16 -8.19
N SER A 696 -27.62 -10.74 -9.38
CA SER A 696 -28.63 -11.43 -10.16
C SER A 696 -28.15 -12.79 -10.66
N ALA A 697 -26.90 -12.87 -11.12
CA ALA A 697 -26.30 -14.08 -11.65
C ALA A 697 -26.25 -15.21 -10.62
N ILE A 698 -26.16 -14.87 -9.32
CA ILE A 698 -26.19 -15.82 -8.22
C ILE A 698 -27.62 -16.01 -7.70
N THR A 699 -28.32 -14.92 -7.39
CA THR A 699 -29.60 -14.95 -6.67
C THR A 699 -30.70 -15.67 -7.44
N ASN A 700 -30.90 -15.33 -8.72
CA ASN A 700 -32.01 -15.88 -9.50
C ASN A 700 -31.91 -17.41 -9.73
N PRO A 701 -30.78 -17.99 -10.17
CA PRO A 701 -30.70 -19.43 -10.39
C PRO A 701 -30.65 -20.20 -9.07
N VAL A 702 -29.98 -19.69 -8.03
CA VAL A 702 -29.96 -20.32 -6.70
C VAL A 702 -31.38 -20.35 -6.13
N THR A 703 -32.09 -19.22 -6.17
CA THR A 703 -33.47 -19.14 -5.68
C THR A 703 -34.40 -20.04 -6.48
N GLY A 704 -34.28 -20.09 -7.81
CA GLY A 704 -35.07 -21.00 -8.65
C GLY A 704 -34.86 -22.47 -8.31
N LEU A 705 -33.61 -22.89 -8.07
CA LEU A 705 -33.30 -24.26 -7.68
C LEU A 705 -33.78 -24.59 -6.26
N ILE A 706 -33.67 -23.65 -5.32
CA ILE A 706 -34.15 -23.86 -3.94
C ILE A 706 -35.69 -23.91 -3.91
N CYS A 707 -36.37 -23.05 -4.67
CA CYS A 707 -37.83 -23.03 -4.75
C CYS A 707 -38.43 -24.34 -5.26
N GLU A 708 -37.78 -25.00 -6.23
CA GLU A 708 -38.21 -26.31 -6.76
C GLU A 708 -37.77 -27.50 -5.88
N SER A 709 -36.91 -27.26 -4.89
CA SER A 709 -36.44 -28.30 -3.97
C SER A 709 -37.40 -28.49 -2.79
N SER A 710 -37.22 -29.57 -2.03
CA SER A 710 -37.97 -29.83 -0.80
C SER A 710 -37.73 -28.80 0.31
N LEU A 711 -36.72 -27.93 0.18
CA LEU A 711 -36.45 -26.85 1.13
C LEU A 711 -37.50 -25.73 1.02
N GLY A 712 -37.99 -25.44 -0.20
CA GLY A 712 -38.92 -24.36 -0.46
C GLY A 712 -38.31 -22.95 -0.37
N TRP A 713 -39.08 -21.94 -0.78
CA TRP A 713 -38.63 -20.56 -0.99
C TRP A 713 -38.00 -19.88 0.24
N LYS A 714 -38.40 -20.28 1.45
CA LYS A 714 -37.93 -19.68 2.72
C LYS A 714 -36.42 -19.80 2.88
N TYR A 715 -35.83 -20.91 2.42
CA TYR A 715 -34.39 -21.15 2.54
C TYR A 715 -33.54 -20.29 1.62
N SER A 716 -34.11 -19.74 0.54
CA SER A 716 -33.41 -18.74 -0.28
C SER A 716 -33.05 -17.51 0.57
N PHE A 717 -33.97 -17.05 1.41
CA PHE A 717 -33.72 -15.92 2.33
C PHE A 717 -32.67 -16.24 3.38
N TYR A 718 -32.78 -17.40 4.05
CA TYR A 718 -31.80 -17.81 5.07
C TYR A 718 -30.39 -18.01 4.48
N GLY A 719 -30.29 -18.60 3.28
CA GLY A 719 -29.02 -18.74 2.58
C GLY A 719 -28.36 -17.40 2.25
N HIS A 720 -29.13 -16.47 1.68
CA HIS A 720 -28.64 -15.12 1.38
C HIS A 720 -28.23 -14.34 2.66
N ALA A 721 -29.01 -14.45 3.73
CA ALA A 721 -28.68 -13.82 5.01
C ALA A 721 -27.39 -14.38 5.63
N LEU A 722 -27.20 -15.71 5.60
CA LEU A 722 -25.99 -16.35 6.13
C LEU A 722 -24.73 -15.91 5.35
N VAL A 723 -24.80 -15.91 4.02
CA VAL A 723 -23.69 -15.45 3.18
C VAL A 723 -23.40 -13.97 3.46
N GLY A 724 -24.43 -13.14 3.54
CA GLY A 724 -24.26 -11.72 3.87
C GLY A 724 -23.61 -11.49 5.23
N PHE A 725 -24.01 -12.24 6.26
CA PHE A 725 -23.40 -12.17 7.58
C PHE A 725 -21.89 -12.41 7.53
N ILE A 726 -21.48 -13.50 6.87
CA ILE A 726 -20.06 -13.86 6.73
C ILE A 726 -19.29 -12.77 6.00
N LEU A 727 -19.84 -12.25 4.90
CA LEU A 727 -19.20 -11.20 4.10
C LEU A 727 -19.01 -9.90 4.88
N PHE A 728 -20.00 -9.48 5.69
CA PHE A 728 -19.90 -8.26 6.48
C PHE A 728 -18.98 -8.39 7.72
N VAL A 729 -18.83 -9.60 8.27
CA VAL A 729 -17.77 -9.90 9.24
C VAL A 729 -16.39 -9.77 8.58
N ILE A 730 -16.20 -10.36 7.39
CA ILE A 730 -14.96 -10.25 6.61
C ILE A 730 -14.64 -8.79 6.27
N TRP A 731 -15.64 -8.01 5.85
CA TRP A 731 -15.50 -6.57 5.60
C TRP A 731 -14.92 -5.84 6.80
N THR A 732 -15.46 -6.07 8.00
CA THR A 732 -15.01 -5.38 9.21
C THR A 732 -13.58 -5.76 9.59
N ILE A 733 -13.16 -6.99 9.29
CA ILE A 733 -11.80 -7.47 9.53
C ILE A 733 -10.83 -6.85 8.51
N ILE A 734 -11.17 -6.84 7.22
CA ILE A 734 -10.26 -6.50 6.12
C ILE A 734 -10.23 -4.99 5.83
N TYR A 735 -11.39 -4.34 5.76
CA TYR A 735 -11.47 -2.95 5.33
C TYR A 735 -10.99 -2.00 6.45
N VAL A 736 -10.13 -1.07 6.06
CA VAL A 736 -9.69 0.06 6.88
C VAL A 736 -9.95 1.34 6.10
N ASP A 737 -10.30 2.39 6.82
CA ASP A 737 -10.73 3.64 6.22
C ASP A 737 -9.62 4.33 5.44
N HIS A 738 -8.43 4.47 6.05
CA HIS A 738 -7.25 5.02 5.39
C HIS A 738 -6.18 3.93 5.24
N PRO A 739 -5.55 3.79 4.05
CA PRO A 739 -4.50 2.80 3.84
C PRO A 739 -3.26 3.06 4.71
N GLN A 740 -3.05 4.32 5.14
CA GLN A 740 -1.98 4.75 6.05
C GLN A 740 -2.16 4.24 7.49
N ASP A 741 -3.42 4.00 7.92
CA ASP A 741 -3.75 3.61 9.30
C ASP A 741 -3.49 2.12 9.57
N THR A 742 -2.97 1.36 8.59
CA THR A 742 -2.84 -0.10 8.70
C THR A 742 -1.45 -0.59 8.27
N GLN A 743 -0.84 -1.44 9.11
CA GLN A 743 0.43 -2.13 8.81
C GLN A 743 0.28 -3.24 7.75
N ARG A 744 -0.94 -3.48 7.24
CA ARG A 744 -1.22 -4.55 6.26
C ARG A 744 -0.95 -4.12 4.81
N VAL A 745 -0.74 -2.84 4.57
CA VAL A 745 -0.42 -2.25 3.27
C VAL A 745 1.08 -2.00 3.23
N SER A 746 1.75 -2.47 2.18
CA SER A 746 3.18 -2.19 2.03
C SER A 746 3.43 -0.74 1.68
N SER A 747 4.60 -0.19 2.04
CA SER A 747 4.95 1.17 1.66
C SER A 747 4.99 1.33 0.13
N ARG A 748 5.44 0.30 -0.61
CA ARG A 748 5.35 0.26 -2.08
C ARG A 748 3.91 0.40 -2.60
N GLU A 749 2.97 -0.30 -1.97
CA GLU A 749 1.56 -0.25 -2.32
C GLU A 749 0.91 1.08 -1.92
N LEU A 750 1.28 1.61 -0.75
CA LEU A 750 0.84 2.90 -0.25
C LEU A 750 1.26 4.04 -1.19
N THR A 751 2.55 4.08 -1.58
CA THR A 751 3.06 5.03 -2.58
C THR A 751 2.30 4.90 -3.90
N LYS A 752 1.92 3.68 -4.32
CA LYS A 752 1.11 3.49 -5.53
C LYS A 752 -0.30 4.06 -5.40
N ILE A 753 -0.96 3.90 -4.24
CA ILE A 753 -2.29 4.45 -3.96
C ILE A 753 -2.26 5.98 -3.93
N GLU A 754 -1.17 6.58 -3.43
CA GLU A 754 -1.01 8.02 -3.26
C GLU A 754 -0.44 8.74 -4.50
N LYS A 755 0.21 8.01 -5.40
CA LYS A 755 0.83 8.55 -6.62
C LYS A 755 -0.15 9.44 -7.41
N ASN A 756 0.32 10.64 -7.74
CA ASN A 756 -0.39 11.68 -8.52
C ASN A 756 -1.61 12.32 -7.84
N LYS A 757 -1.96 11.97 -6.58
CA LYS A 757 -3.07 12.63 -5.86
C LYS A 757 -2.64 14.05 -5.48
N SER A 758 -3.28 15.06 -6.08
CA SER A 758 -2.97 16.46 -5.79
C SER A 758 -3.29 16.81 -4.33
N ALA A 759 -2.67 17.88 -3.80
CA ALA A 759 -3.04 18.43 -2.50
C ALA A 759 -4.56 18.69 -2.42
N ALA A 760 -5.24 19.08 -3.51
CA ALA A 760 -6.69 19.22 -3.55
C ALA A 760 -7.51 17.89 -3.54
N HIS A 761 -6.91 16.76 -3.95
CA HIS A 761 -7.48 15.41 -3.75
C HIS A 761 -7.26 14.88 -2.33
N LEU A 762 -6.26 15.43 -1.62
CA LEU A 762 -5.87 15.06 -0.26
C LEU A 762 -6.41 16.06 0.79
N ASP A 763 -6.77 17.28 0.37
CA ASP A 763 -7.19 18.40 1.21
C ASP A 763 -8.69 18.33 1.49
N LYS A 764 -9.02 18.16 2.76
CA LYS A 764 -10.39 18.11 3.30
C LYS A 764 -11.18 19.43 3.10
N LYS A 765 -10.58 20.48 2.54
CA LYS A 765 -11.12 21.85 2.51
C LYS A 765 -11.46 22.43 1.13
N ALA A 766 -11.23 21.72 0.03
CA ALA A 766 -11.61 22.22 -1.31
C ALA A 766 -13.13 22.41 -1.42
N LYS A 767 -13.59 23.68 -1.50
CA LYS A 767 -15.03 23.99 -1.59
C LYS A 767 -15.58 23.57 -2.94
N VAL A 768 -16.43 22.54 -2.94
CA VAL A 768 -17.16 22.07 -4.13
C VAL A 768 -18.15 23.15 -4.61
N PRO A 769 -18.17 23.50 -5.90
CA PRO A 769 -19.08 24.51 -6.45
C PRO A 769 -20.47 23.91 -6.74
N TYR A 770 -21.18 23.45 -5.70
CA TYR A 770 -22.49 22.77 -5.83
C TYR A 770 -23.49 23.52 -6.70
N ALA A 771 -23.62 24.84 -6.52
CA ALA A 771 -24.54 25.66 -7.31
C ALA A 771 -24.20 25.61 -8.81
N LYS A 772 -22.91 25.61 -9.19
CA LYS A 772 -22.49 25.57 -10.59
C LYS A 772 -22.70 24.20 -11.23
N LEU A 773 -22.46 23.14 -10.46
CA LEU A 773 -22.79 21.76 -10.87
C LEU A 773 -24.28 21.63 -11.17
N LEU A 774 -25.14 22.13 -10.28
CA LEU A 774 -26.60 22.07 -10.43
C LEU A 774 -27.16 22.96 -11.56
N THR A 775 -26.37 23.92 -12.06
CA THR A 775 -26.77 24.76 -13.20
C THR A 775 -26.19 24.29 -14.54
N SER A 776 -25.29 23.30 -14.57
CA SER A 776 -24.64 22.87 -15.81
C SER A 776 -25.57 21.97 -16.65
N PRO A 777 -25.93 22.35 -17.89
CA PRO A 777 -26.80 21.55 -18.74
C PRO A 777 -26.15 20.22 -19.16
N VAL A 778 -24.82 20.19 -19.30
CA VAL A 778 -24.05 18.97 -19.60
C VAL A 778 -24.22 17.95 -18.47
N ILE A 779 -24.09 18.41 -17.22
CA ILE A 779 -24.24 17.55 -16.03
C ILE A 779 -25.67 17.02 -15.90
N TRP A 780 -26.69 17.86 -16.15
CA TRP A 780 -28.08 17.40 -16.20
C TRP A 780 -28.30 16.34 -17.28
N CYS A 781 -27.74 16.55 -18.48
CA CYS A 781 -27.84 15.56 -19.56
C CYS A 781 -27.20 14.22 -19.16
N VAL A 782 -26.04 14.25 -18.50
CA VAL A 782 -25.38 13.06 -17.94
C VAL A 782 -26.27 12.35 -16.91
N TRP A 783 -26.84 13.09 -15.96
CA TRP A 783 -27.73 12.53 -14.94
C TRP A 783 -29.02 11.95 -15.51
N PHE A 784 -29.62 12.59 -16.51
CA PHE A 784 -30.81 12.04 -17.17
C PHE A 784 -30.51 10.77 -17.96
N ASN A 785 -29.37 10.70 -18.67
CA ASN A 785 -28.93 9.44 -19.28
C ASN A 785 -28.78 8.34 -18.22
N ALA A 786 -28.14 8.65 -17.09
CA ALA A 786 -27.97 7.71 -15.98
C ALA A 786 -29.32 7.29 -15.37
N PHE A 787 -30.29 8.21 -15.23
CA PHE A 787 -31.61 7.91 -14.71
C PHE A 787 -32.37 6.91 -15.58
N PHE A 788 -32.44 7.15 -16.90
CA PHE A 788 -33.17 6.26 -17.81
C PHE A 788 -32.47 4.90 -17.97
N GLU A 789 -31.14 4.89 -18.00
CA GLU A 789 -30.35 3.65 -17.98
C GLU A 789 -30.60 2.85 -16.70
N MET A 790 -30.48 3.48 -15.52
CA MET A 790 -30.76 2.81 -14.24
C MET A 790 -32.22 2.35 -14.14
N SER A 791 -33.17 3.09 -14.71
CA SER A 791 -34.57 2.66 -14.76
C SER A 791 -34.73 1.38 -15.57
N ALA A 792 -34.05 1.24 -16.71
CA ALA A 792 -34.06 0.01 -17.51
C ALA A 792 -33.44 -1.17 -16.73
N VAL A 793 -32.28 -0.95 -16.10
CA VAL A 793 -31.60 -1.95 -15.26
C VAL A 793 -32.50 -2.41 -14.11
N ILE A 794 -33.19 -1.49 -13.44
CA ILE A 794 -34.09 -1.81 -12.32
C ILE A 794 -35.34 -2.56 -12.80
N ILE A 795 -35.94 -2.17 -13.93
CA ILE A 795 -37.03 -2.95 -14.53
C ILE A 795 -36.56 -4.37 -14.79
N PHE A 796 -35.39 -4.54 -15.41
CA PHE A 796 -34.90 -5.88 -15.72
C PHE A 796 -34.52 -6.67 -14.45
N SER A 797 -33.96 -6.04 -13.43
CA SER A 797 -33.62 -6.69 -12.17
C SER A 797 -34.85 -7.06 -11.32
N THR A 798 -35.95 -6.33 -11.48
CA THR A 798 -37.14 -6.48 -10.61
C THR A 798 -38.22 -7.31 -11.27
N TYR A 799 -38.47 -7.10 -12.56
CA TYR A 799 -39.65 -7.63 -13.25
C TYR A 799 -39.33 -8.69 -14.31
N THR A 800 -38.08 -8.87 -14.74
CA THR A 800 -37.74 -9.94 -15.70
C THR A 800 -38.13 -11.34 -15.19
N PRO A 801 -37.93 -11.71 -13.91
CA PRO A 801 -38.40 -13.01 -13.42
C PRO A 801 -39.91 -13.20 -13.65
N ILE A 802 -40.70 -12.18 -13.30
CA ILE A 802 -42.16 -12.19 -13.46
C ILE A 802 -42.52 -12.27 -14.94
N TYR A 803 -41.94 -11.41 -15.78
CA TYR A 803 -42.22 -11.40 -17.22
C TYR A 803 -41.86 -12.74 -17.89
N PHE A 804 -40.71 -13.33 -17.55
CA PHE A 804 -40.26 -14.60 -18.13
C PHE A 804 -41.15 -15.76 -17.73
N HIS A 805 -41.63 -15.77 -16.48
CA HIS A 805 -42.52 -16.82 -16.00
C HIS A 805 -43.99 -16.60 -16.41
N GLU A 806 -44.55 -15.42 -16.13
CA GLU A 806 -45.97 -15.13 -16.33
C GLU A 806 -46.33 -14.83 -17.79
N VAL A 807 -45.45 -14.19 -18.57
CA VAL A 807 -45.73 -13.85 -19.98
C VAL A 807 -45.08 -14.85 -20.93
N LEU A 808 -43.77 -15.10 -20.81
CA LEU A 808 -43.04 -15.98 -21.72
C LEU A 808 -43.17 -17.48 -21.38
N LYS A 809 -43.80 -17.80 -20.24
CA LYS A 809 -44.10 -19.17 -19.79
C LYS A 809 -42.86 -20.07 -19.69
N PHE A 810 -41.72 -19.51 -19.28
CA PHE A 810 -40.57 -20.32 -18.86
C PHE A 810 -40.83 -20.96 -17.49
N ASN A 811 -40.34 -22.17 -17.28
CA ASN A 811 -40.45 -22.80 -15.96
C ASN A 811 -39.59 -22.06 -14.91
N VAL A 812 -39.84 -22.28 -13.62
CA VAL A 812 -39.17 -21.55 -12.53
C VAL A 812 -37.64 -21.65 -12.63
N THR A 813 -37.12 -22.86 -12.86
CA THR A 813 -35.66 -23.07 -12.97
C THR A 813 -35.07 -22.34 -14.19
N GLU A 814 -35.69 -22.43 -15.36
CA GLU A 814 -35.29 -21.75 -16.60
C GLU A 814 -35.33 -20.24 -16.43
N THR A 815 -36.40 -19.70 -15.85
CA THR A 815 -36.51 -18.27 -15.50
C THR A 815 -35.32 -17.84 -14.65
N GLY A 816 -34.94 -18.63 -13.64
CA GLY A 816 -33.75 -18.37 -12.81
C GLY A 816 -32.47 -18.24 -13.63
N PHE A 817 -32.19 -19.20 -14.51
CA PHE A 817 -30.99 -19.19 -15.36
C PHE A 817 -31.02 -18.10 -16.44
N TYR A 818 -32.17 -17.82 -17.05
CA TYR A 818 -32.27 -16.84 -18.12
C TYR A 818 -32.19 -15.40 -17.62
N VAL A 819 -32.81 -15.09 -16.47
CA VAL A 819 -32.65 -13.78 -15.83
C VAL A 819 -31.18 -13.56 -15.44
N ALA A 820 -30.52 -14.60 -14.90
CA ALA A 820 -29.10 -14.57 -14.61
C ALA A 820 -28.28 -14.22 -15.86
N LEU A 821 -28.55 -14.90 -16.97
CA LEU A 821 -27.83 -14.72 -18.24
C LEU A 821 -27.97 -13.28 -18.77
N VAL A 822 -29.19 -12.73 -18.77
CA VAL A 822 -29.47 -11.35 -19.24
C VAL A 822 -28.64 -10.33 -18.46
N LEU A 823 -28.62 -10.44 -17.13
CA LEU A 823 -27.95 -9.47 -16.25
C LEU A 823 -26.46 -9.76 -16.04
N PHE A 824 -25.99 -10.96 -16.36
CA PHE A 824 -24.58 -11.32 -16.24
C PHE A 824 -23.76 -10.85 -17.44
N LEU A 825 -24.29 -11.04 -18.66
CA LEU A 825 -23.55 -10.80 -19.91
C LEU A 825 -23.15 -9.33 -20.13
N TRP A 826 -23.78 -8.39 -19.45
CA TRP A 826 -23.38 -6.98 -19.52
C TRP A 826 -22.02 -6.69 -18.85
N ILE A 827 -21.56 -7.52 -17.88
CA ILE A 827 -20.33 -7.29 -17.11
C ILE A 827 -19.09 -7.39 -18.03
N PRO A 828 -18.89 -8.49 -18.78
CA PRO A 828 -17.73 -8.57 -19.68
C PRO A 828 -17.79 -7.50 -20.78
N VAL A 829 -18.98 -7.19 -21.30
CA VAL A 829 -19.15 -6.13 -22.31
C VAL A 829 -18.71 -4.78 -21.75
N ARG A 830 -19.11 -4.45 -20.52
CA ARG A 830 -18.73 -3.20 -19.84
C ARG A 830 -17.23 -3.06 -19.63
N TYR A 831 -16.57 -4.14 -19.26
CA TYR A 831 -15.12 -4.16 -19.07
C TYR A 831 -14.37 -3.97 -20.40
N VAL A 832 -14.74 -4.75 -21.43
CA VAL A 832 -14.15 -4.63 -22.78
C VAL A 832 -14.36 -3.22 -23.35
N THR A 833 -15.57 -2.69 -23.20
CA THR A 833 -15.93 -1.34 -23.62
C THR A 833 -15.09 -0.27 -22.93
N ALA A 834 -14.87 -0.39 -21.61
CA ALA A 834 -14.06 0.59 -20.87
C ALA A 834 -12.64 0.65 -21.45
N ILE A 835 -12.02 -0.51 -21.70
CA ILE A 835 -10.70 -0.59 -22.34
C ILE A 835 -10.73 -0.03 -23.76
N MET A 836 -11.75 -0.36 -24.56
CA MET A 836 -11.89 0.13 -25.92
C MET A 836 -12.05 1.65 -25.99
N SER A 837 -12.83 2.24 -25.09
CA SER A 837 -13.05 3.70 -25.05
C SER A 837 -11.73 4.47 -24.90
N ASP A 838 -10.77 3.91 -24.19
CA ASP A 838 -9.46 4.53 -23.97
C ASP A 838 -8.43 4.17 -25.05
N LYS A 839 -8.51 2.95 -25.60
CA LYS A 839 -7.52 2.46 -26.59
C LYS A 839 -7.80 2.82 -28.05
N ILE A 840 -9.05 3.12 -28.41
CA ILE A 840 -9.37 3.49 -29.79
C ILE A 840 -8.72 4.85 -30.11
N LYS A 841 -7.68 4.84 -30.94
CA LYS A 841 -6.99 6.03 -31.46
C LYS A 841 -7.50 6.36 -32.87
N GLY A 842 -7.44 7.63 -33.27
CA GLY A 842 -7.81 8.07 -34.63
C GLY A 842 -9.27 8.49 -34.83
N ILE A 843 -10.09 8.49 -33.77
CA ILE A 843 -11.45 9.06 -33.77
C ILE A 843 -11.47 10.23 -32.79
N ASN A 844 -12.15 11.33 -33.13
CA ASN A 844 -12.37 12.45 -32.20
C ASN A 844 -13.01 11.94 -30.90
N GLU A 845 -12.46 12.29 -29.73
CA GLU A 845 -12.97 11.87 -28.42
C GLU A 845 -14.45 12.21 -28.20
N LEU A 846 -14.92 13.37 -28.68
CA LEU A 846 -16.33 13.73 -28.57
C LEU A 846 -17.22 12.78 -29.39
N LEU A 847 -16.82 12.48 -30.63
CA LEU A 847 -17.53 11.54 -31.50
C LEU A 847 -17.53 10.13 -30.89
N LYS A 848 -16.40 9.72 -30.30
CA LYS A 848 -16.30 8.45 -29.57
C LYS A 848 -17.34 8.40 -28.44
N ILE A 849 -17.36 9.39 -27.55
CA ILE A 849 -18.34 9.46 -26.45
C ILE A 849 -19.78 9.38 -26.97
N MET A 850 -20.09 10.09 -28.07
CA MET A 850 -21.41 10.04 -28.69
C MET A 850 -21.77 8.64 -29.22
N ILE A 851 -20.85 7.95 -29.89
CA ILE A 851 -21.07 6.57 -30.38
C ILE A 851 -21.35 5.62 -29.23
N PHE A 852 -20.50 5.64 -28.19
CA PHE A 852 -20.67 4.78 -27.02
C PHE A 852 -21.99 5.09 -26.30
N ASN A 853 -22.37 6.37 -26.15
CA ASN A 853 -23.66 6.74 -25.57
C ASN A 853 -24.86 6.30 -26.42
N THR A 854 -24.73 6.41 -27.75
CA THR A 854 -25.75 5.97 -28.70
C THR A 854 -26.01 4.48 -28.55
N ILE A 855 -24.97 3.66 -28.43
CA ILE A 855 -25.12 2.23 -28.18
C ILE A 855 -25.73 2.00 -26.80
N ALA A 856 -25.20 2.66 -25.78
CA ALA A 856 -25.57 2.44 -24.39
C ALA A 856 -27.01 2.81 -24.03
N VAL A 857 -27.53 3.90 -24.62
CA VAL A 857 -28.84 4.47 -24.27
C VAL A 857 -29.78 4.50 -25.48
N GLY A 858 -29.29 4.88 -26.66
CA GLY A 858 -30.11 4.95 -27.87
C GLY A 858 -30.51 3.58 -28.42
N CYS A 859 -29.54 2.73 -28.77
CA CYS A 859 -29.77 1.38 -29.29
C CYS A 859 -30.44 0.50 -28.24
N SER A 860 -30.01 0.57 -26.98
CA SER A 860 -30.68 -0.14 -25.88
C SER A 860 -32.14 0.32 -25.73
N GLY A 861 -32.44 1.61 -25.81
CA GLY A 861 -33.81 2.14 -25.77
C GLY A 861 -34.68 1.65 -26.93
N ALA A 862 -34.14 1.64 -28.16
CA ALA A 862 -34.84 1.12 -29.33
C ALA A 862 -35.13 -0.39 -29.21
N LEU A 863 -34.16 -1.16 -28.74
CA LEU A 863 -34.32 -2.60 -28.48
C LEU A 863 -35.27 -2.87 -27.31
N PHE A 864 -35.25 -2.02 -26.29
CA PHE A 864 -36.16 -2.09 -25.14
C PHE A 864 -37.60 -1.92 -25.61
N ALA A 865 -37.89 -0.91 -26.45
CA ALA A 865 -39.19 -0.74 -27.09
C ALA A 865 -39.57 -1.93 -28.01
N ALA A 866 -38.59 -2.48 -28.74
CA ALA A 866 -38.81 -3.63 -29.62
C ALA A 866 -39.32 -4.87 -28.88
N ILE A 867 -38.96 -5.08 -27.61
CA ILE A 867 -39.48 -6.18 -26.78
C ILE A 867 -41.01 -6.18 -26.76
N GLY A 868 -41.62 -4.99 -26.68
CA GLY A 868 -43.08 -4.84 -26.66
C GLY A 868 -43.78 -5.39 -27.91
N PHE A 869 -43.08 -5.52 -29.04
CA PHE A 869 -43.66 -6.04 -30.29
C PHE A 869 -43.47 -7.55 -30.47
N ILE A 870 -42.66 -8.20 -29.64
CA ILE A 870 -42.37 -9.63 -29.79
C ILE A 870 -43.55 -10.44 -29.25
N PRO A 871 -44.11 -11.38 -30.05
CA PRO A 871 -45.20 -12.22 -29.61
C PRO A 871 -44.68 -13.41 -28.79
N MET A 872 -45.56 -14.02 -28.00
CA MET A 872 -45.20 -15.01 -26.96
C MET A 872 -44.65 -16.31 -27.56
N GLU A 873 -45.07 -16.66 -28.78
CA GLU A 873 -44.60 -17.81 -29.55
C GLU A 873 -43.10 -17.73 -29.85
N HIS A 874 -42.54 -16.51 -29.84
CA HIS A 874 -41.13 -16.24 -30.07
C HIS A 874 -40.37 -15.90 -28.77
N ARG A 875 -40.66 -16.62 -27.68
CA ARG A 875 -40.04 -16.42 -26.36
C ARG A 875 -38.51 -16.38 -26.34
N TYR A 876 -37.83 -17.18 -27.18
CA TYR A 876 -36.36 -17.16 -27.28
C TYR A 876 -35.82 -15.95 -28.04
N VAL A 877 -36.59 -15.39 -28.98
CA VAL A 877 -36.27 -14.12 -29.62
C VAL A 877 -36.38 -13.00 -28.58
N SER A 878 -37.44 -13.01 -27.76
CA SER A 878 -37.59 -12.07 -26.65
C SER A 878 -36.38 -12.12 -25.71
N LEU A 879 -35.99 -13.32 -25.25
CA LEU A 879 -34.78 -13.53 -24.43
C LEU A 879 -33.52 -12.94 -25.10
N THR A 880 -33.33 -13.19 -26.40
CA THR A 880 -32.17 -12.68 -27.14
C THR A 880 -32.14 -11.15 -27.18
N VAL A 881 -33.30 -10.50 -27.34
CA VAL A 881 -33.40 -9.04 -27.32
C VAL A 881 -33.17 -8.48 -25.91
N PHE A 882 -33.65 -9.14 -24.85
CA PHE A 882 -33.31 -8.78 -23.46
C PHE A 882 -31.79 -8.82 -23.22
N ILE A 883 -31.10 -9.86 -23.70
CA ILE A 883 -29.63 -9.95 -23.61
C ILE A 883 -28.98 -8.80 -24.38
N LEU A 884 -29.43 -8.54 -25.60
CA LEU A 884 -28.85 -7.48 -26.44
C LEU A 884 -29.03 -6.09 -25.81
N VAL A 885 -30.19 -5.81 -25.21
CA VAL A 885 -30.43 -4.58 -24.44
C VAL A 885 -29.39 -4.41 -23.34
N MET A 886 -29.18 -5.44 -22.50
CA MET A 886 -28.22 -5.33 -21.39
C MET A 886 -26.77 -5.26 -21.87
N CYS A 887 -26.41 -5.97 -22.94
CA CYS A 887 -25.11 -5.83 -23.59
C CYS A 887 -24.89 -4.40 -24.09
N CYS A 888 -25.89 -3.79 -24.74
CA CYS A 888 -25.84 -2.40 -25.16
C CYS A 888 -25.66 -1.48 -23.94
N VAL A 889 -26.47 -1.63 -22.88
CA VAL A 889 -26.32 -0.85 -21.63
C VAL A 889 -24.91 -0.96 -21.04
N GLY A 890 -24.28 -2.13 -21.13
CA GLY A 890 -22.89 -2.35 -20.71
C GLY A 890 -21.87 -1.39 -21.37
N VAL A 891 -22.20 -0.78 -22.51
CA VAL A 891 -21.33 0.15 -23.25
C VAL A 891 -21.25 1.55 -22.59
N ASN A 892 -22.04 1.80 -21.54
CA ASN A 892 -22.18 3.10 -20.87
C ASN A 892 -20.87 3.72 -20.33
N SER A 893 -19.86 2.91 -20.03
CA SER A 893 -18.56 3.36 -19.51
C SER A 893 -17.84 4.33 -20.46
N GLY A 894 -18.02 4.16 -21.77
CA GLY A 894 -17.47 5.07 -22.78
C GLY A 894 -18.38 6.25 -23.15
N GLY A 895 -19.60 6.32 -22.62
CA GLY A 895 -20.62 7.32 -22.97
C GLY A 895 -20.75 8.45 -21.94
N PHE A 896 -21.95 8.64 -21.39
CA PHE A 896 -22.26 9.72 -20.45
C PHE A 896 -21.35 9.75 -19.20
N TYR A 897 -20.88 8.60 -18.70
CA TYR A 897 -19.93 8.55 -17.57
C TYR A 897 -18.63 9.31 -17.91
N LYS A 898 -18.04 9.03 -19.07
CA LYS A 898 -16.80 9.66 -19.54
C LYS A 898 -17.02 11.15 -19.82
N CYS A 899 -18.16 11.52 -20.40
CA CYS A 899 -18.55 12.92 -20.61
C CYS A 899 -18.58 13.71 -19.28
N GLY A 900 -19.27 13.19 -18.26
CA GLY A 900 -19.36 13.84 -16.95
C GLY A 900 -18.00 14.00 -16.26
N VAL A 901 -17.12 13.00 -16.38
CA VAL A 901 -15.77 13.05 -15.82
C VAL A 901 -14.91 14.12 -16.51
N LEU A 902 -14.91 14.16 -17.85
CA LEU A 902 -14.10 15.11 -18.61
C LEU A 902 -14.57 16.56 -18.43
N HIS A 903 -15.88 16.78 -18.34
CA HIS A 903 -16.44 18.11 -18.13
C HIS A 903 -16.19 18.63 -16.70
N ALA A 904 -16.30 17.77 -15.68
CA ALA A 904 -16.22 18.16 -14.27
C ALA A 904 -14.81 18.08 -13.65
N ARG A 905 -13.85 17.42 -14.31
CA ARG A 905 -12.43 17.34 -13.92
C ARG A 905 -12.26 16.96 -12.44
N GLN A 906 -11.67 17.82 -11.62
CA GLN A 906 -11.41 17.60 -10.19
C GLN A 906 -12.69 17.37 -9.36
N PHE A 907 -13.85 17.81 -9.85
CA PHE A 907 -15.14 17.62 -9.19
C PHE A 907 -15.96 16.43 -9.75
N SER A 908 -15.37 15.63 -10.64
CA SER A 908 -16.02 14.46 -11.25
C SER A 908 -16.57 13.46 -10.23
N HIS A 909 -15.87 13.24 -9.12
CA HIS A 909 -16.32 12.36 -8.03
C HIS A 909 -17.70 12.78 -7.46
N VAL A 910 -18.00 14.08 -7.39
CA VAL A 910 -19.30 14.60 -6.94
C VAL A 910 -20.38 14.31 -7.97
N VAL A 911 -20.08 14.50 -9.26
CA VAL A 911 -21.00 14.21 -10.37
C VAL A 911 -21.36 12.74 -10.42
N ILE A 912 -20.37 11.86 -10.23
CA ILE A 912 -20.58 10.40 -10.19
C ILE A 912 -21.35 10.00 -8.93
N ALA A 913 -21.02 10.53 -7.75
CA ALA A 913 -21.76 10.24 -6.53
C ALA A 913 -23.24 10.67 -6.63
N ALA A 914 -23.52 11.77 -7.33
CA ALA A 914 -24.88 12.24 -7.54
C ALA A 914 -25.74 11.30 -8.43
N ILE A 915 -25.14 10.37 -9.18
CA ILE A 915 -25.88 9.33 -9.91
C ILE A 915 -26.65 8.42 -8.93
N GLN A 916 -26.24 8.32 -7.67
CA GLN A 916 -27.02 7.62 -6.65
C GLN A 916 -28.44 8.19 -6.51
N TRP A 917 -28.61 9.51 -6.65
CA TRP A 917 -29.94 10.12 -6.63
C TRP A 917 -30.76 9.71 -7.85
N MET A 918 -30.13 9.64 -9.02
CA MET A 918 -30.80 9.16 -10.24
C MET A 918 -31.24 7.70 -10.08
N LYS A 919 -30.41 6.87 -9.45
CA LYS A 919 -30.78 5.50 -9.10
C LYS A 919 -31.95 5.44 -8.09
N CYS A 920 -31.96 6.29 -7.07
CA CYS A 920 -33.08 6.37 -6.13
C CYS A 920 -34.39 6.73 -6.83
N LEU A 921 -34.35 7.71 -7.74
CA LEU A 921 -35.49 8.07 -8.58
C LEU A 921 -35.90 6.89 -9.47
N ALA A 922 -34.94 6.17 -10.03
CA ALA A 922 -35.19 5.01 -10.87
C ALA A 922 -35.85 3.84 -10.10
N LEU A 923 -35.48 3.63 -8.83
CA LEU A 923 -36.11 2.64 -7.93
C LEU A 923 -37.59 2.95 -7.67
N PHE A 924 -37.99 4.22 -7.77
CA PHE A 924 -39.40 4.63 -7.72
C PHE A 924 -40.08 4.56 -9.09
N SER A 925 -39.44 5.14 -10.12
CA SER A 925 -40.06 5.30 -11.44
C SER A 925 -40.32 3.96 -12.12
N ALA A 926 -39.41 2.99 -12.00
CA ALA A 926 -39.55 1.68 -12.65
C ALA A 926 -40.77 0.89 -12.13
N PRO A 927 -40.93 0.65 -10.82
CA PRO A 927 -42.15 0.07 -10.29
C PRO A 927 -43.40 0.91 -10.52
N THR A 928 -43.29 2.25 -10.55
CA THR A 928 -44.42 3.13 -10.87
C THR A 928 -44.92 2.93 -12.30
N LEU A 929 -43.99 2.76 -13.25
CA LEU A 929 -44.33 2.52 -14.65
C LEU A 929 -45.09 1.19 -14.80
N VAL A 930 -44.60 0.13 -14.16
CA VAL A 930 -45.30 -1.17 -14.13
C VAL A 930 -46.64 -1.03 -13.40
N ALA A 931 -46.70 -0.25 -12.32
CA ALA A 931 -47.92 -0.05 -11.56
C ALA A 931 -49.05 0.62 -12.34
N ILE A 932 -48.72 1.53 -13.25
CA ILE A 932 -49.69 2.27 -14.07
C ILE A 932 -50.23 1.38 -15.19
N PHE A 933 -49.35 0.64 -15.87
CA PHE A 933 -49.71 -0.07 -17.09
C PHE A 933 -50.07 -1.54 -16.89
N VAL A 934 -49.54 -2.19 -15.85
CA VAL A 934 -49.71 -3.63 -15.59
C VAL A 934 -50.62 -3.85 -14.36
N ALA A 935 -51.84 -4.28 -14.65
CA ALA A 935 -52.82 -4.82 -13.71
C ALA A 935 -52.80 -6.36 -13.70
N ASP A 936 -52.65 -6.99 -14.87
CA ASP A 936 -52.47 -8.44 -15.04
C ASP A 936 -51.03 -8.73 -15.50
N GLU A 937 -50.26 -9.41 -14.65
CA GLU A 937 -48.85 -9.73 -14.90
C GLU A 937 -48.65 -10.71 -16.06
N SER A 938 -49.70 -11.44 -16.44
CA SER A 938 -49.68 -12.37 -17.57
C SER A 938 -50.04 -11.72 -18.92
N ASP A 939 -50.63 -10.52 -18.89
CA ASP A 939 -51.06 -9.81 -20.09
C ASP A 939 -49.90 -9.05 -20.75
N ARG A 940 -49.39 -9.63 -21.84
CA ARG A 940 -48.35 -9.04 -22.71
C ARG A 940 -48.73 -7.64 -23.21
N GLY A 941 -50.00 -7.38 -23.50
CA GLY A 941 -50.48 -6.11 -24.04
C GLY A 941 -50.30 -4.94 -23.06
N GLN A 942 -50.30 -5.23 -21.76
CA GLN A 942 -50.03 -4.25 -20.71
C GLN A 942 -48.53 -3.97 -20.58
N TRP A 943 -47.69 -5.01 -20.64
CA TRP A 943 -46.23 -4.86 -20.64
C TRP A 943 -45.69 -4.08 -21.84
N PHE A 944 -46.38 -4.12 -22.99
CA PHE A 944 -46.04 -3.31 -24.16
C PHE A 944 -45.80 -1.84 -23.81
N TRP A 945 -46.70 -1.22 -23.04
CA TRP A 945 -46.60 0.19 -22.70
C TRP A 945 -45.43 0.51 -21.78
N VAL A 946 -45.08 -0.40 -20.87
CA VAL A 946 -43.89 -0.28 -20.01
C VAL A 946 -42.63 -0.21 -20.88
N PHE A 947 -42.48 -1.14 -21.83
CA PHE A 947 -41.34 -1.19 -22.73
C PHE A 947 -41.30 0.01 -23.69
N MET A 948 -42.44 0.41 -24.24
CA MET A 948 -42.53 1.53 -25.17
C MET A 948 -42.19 2.87 -24.52
N VAL A 949 -42.78 3.18 -23.36
CA VAL A 949 -42.58 4.48 -22.70
C VAL A 949 -41.12 4.66 -22.28
N LEU A 950 -40.54 3.66 -21.62
CA LEU A 950 -39.15 3.76 -21.19
C LEU A 950 -38.17 3.74 -22.37
N GLY A 951 -38.39 2.86 -23.36
CA GLY A 951 -37.56 2.78 -24.56
C GLY A 951 -37.57 4.08 -25.37
N ALA A 952 -38.73 4.70 -25.56
CA ALA A 952 -38.86 5.99 -26.22
C ALA A 952 -38.14 7.10 -25.44
N ALA A 953 -38.28 7.14 -24.12
CA ALA A 953 -37.59 8.13 -23.28
C ALA A 953 -36.06 8.01 -23.37
N MET A 954 -35.53 6.78 -23.41
CA MET A 954 -34.11 6.51 -23.63
C MET A 954 -33.62 7.01 -25.00
N VAL A 955 -34.37 6.78 -26.07
CA VAL A 955 -34.03 7.30 -27.41
C VAL A 955 -34.03 8.83 -27.43
N VAL A 956 -35.01 9.46 -26.78
CA VAL A 956 -35.12 10.92 -26.69
C VAL A 956 -33.94 11.52 -25.93
N ILE A 957 -33.55 10.98 -24.77
CA ILE A 957 -32.40 11.53 -24.03
C ILE A 957 -31.08 11.33 -24.79
N ASN A 958 -30.92 10.22 -25.52
CA ASN A 958 -29.77 10.04 -26.39
C ASN A 958 -29.73 11.10 -27.50
N PHE A 959 -30.88 11.43 -28.09
CA PHE A 959 -30.96 12.51 -29.08
C PHE A 959 -30.54 13.86 -28.50
N ILE A 960 -31.01 14.20 -27.29
CA ILE A 960 -30.60 15.43 -26.57
C ILE A 960 -29.09 15.45 -26.33
N SER A 961 -28.48 14.30 -26.09
CA SER A 961 -27.04 14.17 -25.81
C SER A 961 -26.15 14.64 -26.96
N TYR A 962 -26.59 14.52 -28.22
CA TYR A 962 -25.83 15.04 -29.37
C TYR A 962 -25.65 16.56 -29.34
N PHE A 963 -26.59 17.29 -28.73
CA PHE A 963 -26.53 18.75 -28.64
C PHE A 963 -25.82 19.23 -27.37
N MET A 964 -25.80 18.43 -26.31
CA MET A 964 -25.34 18.84 -24.99
C MET A 964 -23.95 18.32 -24.63
N PHE A 965 -23.52 17.16 -25.15
CA PHE A 965 -22.24 16.58 -24.77
C PHE A 965 -21.06 17.40 -25.28
N THR A 966 -20.06 17.55 -24.42
CA THR A 966 -18.81 18.25 -24.71
C THR A 966 -17.66 17.57 -23.98
N ILE A 967 -16.46 17.70 -24.53
CA ILE A 967 -15.20 17.28 -23.91
C ILE A 967 -14.47 18.45 -23.23
N GLU A 968 -14.96 19.68 -23.42
CA GLU A 968 -14.37 20.87 -22.84
C GLU A 968 -14.60 20.90 -21.33
N ALA A 969 -13.52 21.27 -20.61
CA ALA A 969 -13.58 21.43 -19.17
C ALA A 969 -14.51 22.59 -18.82
N ALA A 970 -15.32 22.44 -17.77
CA ALA A 970 -16.24 23.49 -17.38
C ALA A 970 -15.46 24.72 -16.87
N PRO A 971 -15.93 25.96 -17.09
CA PRO A 971 -15.17 27.16 -16.70
C PRO A 971 -14.79 27.22 -15.22
N TRP A 972 -15.62 26.66 -14.34
CA TRP A 972 -15.39 26.58 -12.89
C TRP A 972 -14.35 25.53 -12.47
N THR A 973 -13.72 24.83 -13.42
CA THR A 973 -12.63 23.88 -13.17
C THR A 973 -11.24 24.50 -13.34
N GLU A 974 -11.12 25.70 -13.91
CA GLU A 974 -9.83 26.35 -14.12
C GLU A 974 -9.20 26.88 -12.81
N PRO A 975 -7.87 26.80 -12.63
CA PRO A 975 -7.17 27.29 -11.43
C PRO A 975 -7.41 28.78 -11.14
N ASP A 976 -7.43 29.60 -12.20
CA ASP A 976 -7.52 31.08 -12.09
C ASP A 976 -8.97 31.60 -12.13
N TRP A 977 -9.97 30.72 -12.03
CA TRP A 977 -11.38 31.08 -12.23
C TRP A 977 -11.86 32.16 -11.27
N LYS A 978 -11.37 32.16 -10.01
CA LYS A 978 -11.72 33.19 -9.02
C LYS A 978 -11.09 34.54 -9.35
N GLU A 979 -9.84 34.57 -9.81
CA GLU A 979 -9.15 35.79 -10.22
C GLU A 979 -9.78 36.39 -11.48
N LYS A 980 -10.11 35.55 -12.47
CA LYS A 980 -10.86 35.96 -13.67
C LYS A 980 -12.26 36.49 -13.33
N GLN A 981 -12.97 35.89 -12.37
CA GLN A 981 -14.26 36.43 -11.90
C GLN A 981 -14.13 37.78 -11.21
N GLN A 982 -13.08 37.96 -10.38
CA GLN A 982 -12.83 39.22 -9.70
C GLN A 982 -12.51 40.32 -10.72
N GLN A 983 -11.66 40.03 -11.71
CA GLN A 983 -11.33 40.94 -12.81
C GLN A 983 -12.56 41.28 -13.67
N ASN A 984 -13.38 40.29 -14.03
CA ASN A 984 -14.60 40.53 -14.81
C ASN A 984 -15.65 41.33 -14.04
N ARG A 985 -15.84 41.09 -12.73
CA ARG A 985 -16.73 41.93 -11.91
C ARG A 985 -16.21 43.37 -11.79
N VAL A 986 -14.90 43.56 -11.66
CA VAL A 986 -14.28 44.90 -11.63
C VAL A 986 -14.43 45.58 -12.99
N ALA A 987 -14.30 44.86 -14.10
CA ALA A 987 -14.54 45.35 -15.44
C ALA A 987 -16.02 45.73 -15.66
N ASP A 988 -16.97 44.89 -15.25
CA ASP A 988 -18.41 45.16 -15.34
C ASP A 988 -18.84 46.33 -14.43
N LEU A 989 -18.26 46.44 -13.23
CA LEU A 989 -18.46 47.59 -12.34
C LEU A 989 -17.91 48.89 -12.95
N ASN A 990 -16.78 48.83 -13.65
CA ASN A 990 -16.21 49.98 -14.36
C ASN A 990 -17.01 50.34 -15.62
N LEU A 991 -17.57 49.36 -16.34
CA LEU A 991 -18.47 49.57 -17.48
C LEU A 991 -19.85 50.11 -17.06
N SER A 992 -20.33 49.79 -15.85
CA SER A 992 -21.57 50.35 -15.31
C SER A 992 -21.43 51.77 -14.75
N LYS A 993 -20.18 52.28 -14.63
CA LYS A 993 -19.84 53.64 -14.18
C LYS A 993 -19.50 54.61 -15.32
N CYS A 994 -19.39 54.11 -16.55
CA CYS A 994 -19.41 54.91 -17.78
C CYS A 994 -20.83 54.91 -18.35
#